data_AF-A0A7C3F374-F1
#
_entry.id   AF-A0A7C3F374-F1
#
_cell.length_a   1.000
_cell.length_b   1.000
_cell.length_c   1.000
_cell.angle_alpha   90.00
_cell.angle_beta   90.00
_cell.angle_gamma   90.00
#
_symmetry.space_group_name_H-M   'P 1'
#
loop_
_entity.id
_entity.type
_entity.pdbx_description
1 polymer ?
#
loop_
_entity_poly.entity_id
_entity_poly.type
_entity_poly.pdbx_seq_one_letter_code
_entity_poly.pdbx_strand_id
1 'polypeptide(L)'
;MALETVALCPMEERAMQVRVIAAGVFAALASWNASAFELVRGGKPSATLVVADKATDTERFAAAELQAFLEKATGAKLPIVGKLPAGGQPAILVGQTTVREAGDEFVAASQLAQIRDDGYAISTLPKQPALLLVGKEPRATLYAVYDLLEAELGCGFFVDGDHVPQRSDVVLRRQNILGNPAFADRTYYVPLGLYGPKRFQATLWNAEDWKPFLRWMAKKKMNSLAIPFTLVSRAWGAAFDQAFPEAKAQRPEVLDGVDAKAGVTARMGYGLNPEHTTALLKDVFAYARQTLGLKLTYVFVYGEFEQSLRKAMPNLKWQPPYPASYPAAAGGSCALASSEPRCPELQAKLWKAIVDTYGTDHSYVVCGERAPSVTAAPQPSESRSLAAIETMRQVDPQAQIRVPSWEAPSWGNTPEARSGFISQLPPNVSFLYWDPDLGALRRRLDLRFVTEIERIDSLMSGSYRDTVYTAADRLAGRSLEYAVPWSDGPNDDLFTNRFWLLANCFHHFNHLIPAPKAVGFWNWHDLRRVNPMMDDLCAEFAWGAAYVWRAEGAQTNRAVSSYLQRRYAPAAIFPMAEAQKQGLRGAPRPETGVNYRAYTGWGSISAPGSSAARTAVALALACKPVASASPFYEADLVDLGRNYLHQLIQESCNRVLAVVRDAKRAAATNGYSSQVKEESLAALQKAEKQLLSAHKALSRLITTRKDMCLDDAILEATATKGANKLLAQAIREQQSPLFNDGYALTDTLEYHQQVASRQFQQVLDYAKRELGTPTAEAVPGWETFFRQGAEQYIEKSDPVAYDKKAEKTPASTILQEFLESAE
;
A
#
# COMPACT_ATOMS: atom_id res chain seq x y z
N MET A 1 -50.25 21.01 36.46
CA MET A 1 -49.27 19.94 36.71
C MET A 1 -50.02 18.63 36.86
N ALA A 2 -49.67 17.62 36.05
CA ALA A 2 -49.92 16.22 36.34
C ALA A 2 -48.70 15.45 35.83
N LEU A 3 -48.06 14.72 36.74
CA LEU A 3 -46.89 13.86 36.53
C LEU A 3 -47.23 12.57 37.28
N GLU A 4 -47.21 11.44 36.58
CA GLU A 4 -47.27 10.11 37.18
C GLU A 4 -45.91 9.42 37.08
N THR A 5 -45.59 8.66 38.12
CA THR A 5 -44.30 8.05 38.40
C THR A 5 -44.51 6.67 39.05
N VAL A 6 -43.56 5.74 38.84
CA VAL A 6 -43.15 4.61 39.74
C VAL A 6 -44.10 3.38 39.80
N ALA A 7 -43.71 2.09 39.99
CA ALA A 7 -42.51 1.26 39.81
C ALA A 7 -42.83 -0.24 40.15
N LEU A 8 -42.02 -1.18 39.59
CA LEU A 8 -41.49 -2.48 40.11
C LEU A 8 -42.36 -3.76 40.45
N CYS A 9 -42.08 -4.85 39.69
CA CYS A 9 -41.93 -6.32 39.97
C CYS A 9 -43.09 -7.19 40.58
N PRO A 10 -43.11 -8.56 40.53
CA PRO A 10 -42.12 -9.58 40.04
C PRO A 10 -42.70 -10.82 39.26
N MET A 11 -41.82 -11.79 38.92
CA MET A 11 -42.09 -13.15 38.37
C MET A 11 -42.55 -14.17 39.42
N GLU A 12 -43.41 -15.15 39.06
CA GLU A 12 -43.21 -16.62 39.18
C GLU A 12 -44.51 -17.42 38.88
N GLU A 13 -44.36 -18.73 38.61
CA GLU A 13 -45.36 -19.78 38.38
C GLU A 13 -45.91 -19.99 36.96
N ARG A 14 -45.31 -20.93 36.22
CA ARG A 14 -46.03 -22.08 35.60
C ARG A 14 -45.05 -23.11 35.01
N ALA A 15 -44.74 -24.11 35.83
CA ALA A 15 -44.15 -25.37 35.41
C ALA A 15 -45.09 -26.51 35.82
N MET A 16 -45.78 -27.13 34.84
CA MET A 16 -46.14 -28.56 34.81
C MET A 16 -47.12 -28.81 33.66
N GLN A 17 -46.58 -29.21 32.50
CA GLN A 17 -47.16 -30.20 31.59
C GLN A 17 -46.13 -30.51 30.48
N VAL A 18 -45.04 -31.15 30.89
CA VAL A 18 -44.22 -31.97 29.99
C VAL A 18 -44.76 -33.39 30.09
N ARG A 19 -45.21 -33.95 28.96
CA ARG A 19 -45.03 -35.36 28.54
C ARG A 19 -45.94 -35.63 27.33
N VAL A 20 -45.35 -35.64 26.13
CA VAL A 20 -45.50 -36.67 25.07
C VAL A 20 -44.92 -36.23 23.72
N ILE A 21 -44.67 -34.95 23.43
CA ILE A 21 -44.06 -34.53 22.15
C ILE A 21 -42.55 -34.27 22.30
N ALA A 22 -41.84 -35.15 23.00
CA ALA A 22 -40.37 -35.07 23.17
C ALA A 22 -39.60 -36.22 22.50
N ALA A 23 -40.29 -37.15 21.83
CA ALA A 23 -39.66 -38.30 21.17
C ALA A 23 -39.79 -38.29 19.63
N GLY A 24 -40.61 -37.40 19.04
CA GLY A 24 -40.88 -37.37 17.59
C GLY A 24 -40.16 -36.28 16.79
N VAL A 25 -39.59 -35.27 17.44
CA VAL A 25 -38.94 -34.14 16.75
C VAL A 25 -37.41 -34.19 16.86
N PHE A 26 -36.85 -34.99 17.77
CA PHE A 26 -35.40 -35.27 17.82
C PHE A 26 -34.93 -36.34 16.82
N ALA A 27 -35.85 -37.02 16.12
CA ALA A 27 -35.52 -38.01 15.09
C ALA A 27 -35.67 -37.49 13.64
N ALA A 28 -36.11 -36.25 13.44
CA ALA A 28 -36.33 -35.64 12.11
C ALA A 28 -35.35 -34.50 11.76
N LEU A 29 -34.33 -34.25 12.59
CA LEU A 29 -33.16 -33.43 12.23
C LEU A 29 -31.90 -34.26 11.91
N ALA A 30 -32.00 -35.59 11.98
CA ALA A 30 -30.97 -36.53 11.57
C ALA A 30 -31.17 -36.96 10.11
N SER A 31 -31.18 -36.02 9.17
CA SER A 31 -31.01 -36.29 7.73
C SER A 31 -30.77 -35.01 6.93
N TRP A 32 -29.80 -34.23 7.38
CA TRP A 32 -29.00 -33.41 6.46
C TRP A 32 -27.54 -33.85 6.53
N ASN A 33 -27.29 -35.16 6.40
CA ASN A 33 -25.96 -35.65 6.10
C ASN A 33 -25.68 -35.40 4.62
N ALA A 34 -25.42 -34.14 4.25
CA ALA A 34 -24.38 -33.95 3.25
C ALA A 34 -23.11 -34.52 3.91
N SER A 35 -22.61 -35.65 3.41
CA SER A 35 -21.36 -36.25 3.88
C SER A 35 -20.32 -35.14 3.97
N ALA A 36 -19.88 -34.81 5.19
CA ALA A 36 -18.88 -33.77 5.38
C ALA A 36 -17.59 -34.24 4.67
N PHE A 37 -17.06 -33.43 3.76
CA PHE A 37 -15.84 -33.79 3.04
C PHE A 37 -14.64 -33.49 3.92
N GLU A 38 -13.91 -34.52 4.35
CA GLU A 38 -12.82 -34.39 5.31
C GLU A 38 -11.48 -34.33 4.58
N LEU A 39 -10.72 -33.26 4.81
CA LEU A 39 -9.37 -33.10 4.28
C LEU A 39 -8.34 -33.71 5.23
N VAL A 40 -8.52 -33.45 6.53
CA VAL A 40 -7.65 -33.90 7.60
C VAL A 40 -8.51 -34.28 8.80
N ARG A 41 -8.22 -35.43 9.42
CA ARG A 41 -8.85 -35.86 10.68
C ARG A 41 -7.78 -36.31 11.67
N GLY A 42 -7.80 -35.74 12.88
CA GLY A 42 -6.86 -36.04 13.95
C GLY A 42 -5.39 -35.86 13.55
N GLY A 43 -5.09 -34.82 12.75
CA GLY A 43 -3.74 -34.54 12.24
C GLY A 43 -3.24 -35.55 11.19
N LYS A 44 -4.13 -36.37 10.60
CA LYS A 44 -3.80 -37.33 9.53
C LYS A 44 -4.53 -36.98 8.24
N PRO A 45 -3.88 -37.16 7.06
CA PRO A 45 -4.55 -36.95 5.78
C PRO A 45 -5.78 -37.86 5.61
N SER A 46 -6.90 -37.28 5.21
CA SER A 46 -8.15 -37.99 4.90
C SER A 46 -8.53 -37.90 3.42
N ALA A 47 -7.83 -37.08 2.65
CA ALA A 47 -8.02 -36.91 1.21
C ALA A 47 -6.66 -36.89 0.48
N THR A 48 -6.72 -37.09 -0.84
CA THR A 48 -5.57 -37.01 -1.75
C THR A 48 -5.73 -35.84 -2.71
N LEU A 49 -4.66 -35.08 -2.93
CA LEU A 49 -4.61 -34.04 -3.97
C LEU A 49 -4.28 -34.70 -5.31
N VAL A 50 -5.08 -34.42 -6.33
CA VAL A 50 -4.89 -34.95 -7.69
C VAL A 50 -4.52 -33.79 -8.60
N VAL A 51 -3.41 -33.95 -9.32
CA VAL A 51 -2.89 -32.98 -10.29
C VAL A 51 -2.41 -33.75 -11.50
N ALA A 52 -3.04 -33.52 -12.66
CA ALA A 52 -2.66 -34.19 -13.90
C ALA A 52 -1.20 -33.95 -14.29
N ASP A 53 -0.57 -34.92 -14.95
CA ASP A 53 0.81 -34.79 -15.46
C ASP A 53 0.96 -33.58 -16.40
N LYS A 54 -0.09 -33.28 -17.18
CA LYS A 54 -0.14 -32.15 -18.11
C LYS A 54 -0.60 -30.83 -17.50
N ALA A 55 -0.85 -30.78 -16.19
CA ALA A 55 -1.26 -29.55 -15.52
C ALA A 55 -0.26 -28.42 -15.80
N THR A 56 -0.73 -27.18 -15.73
CA THR A 56 0.15 -26.01 -15.84
C THR A 56 1.02 -25.86 -14.58
N ASP A 57 2.10 -25.09 -14.66
CA ASP A 57 2.93 -24.78 -13.49
C ASP A 57 2.14 -24.06 -12.39
N THR A 58 1.19 -23.19 -12.77
CA THR A 58 0.30 -22.52 -11.83
C THR A 58 -0.66 -23.50 -11.14
N GLU A 59 -1.21 -24.49 -11.85
CA GLU A 59 -2.08 -25.53 -11.24
C GLU A 59 -1.29 -26.43 -10.28
N ARG A 60 -0.07 -26.83 -10.65
CA ARG A 60 0.86 -27.55 -9.76
C ARG A 60 1.18 -26.73 -8.52
N PHE A 61 1.48 -25.44 -8.70
CA PHE A 61 1.76 -24.52 -7.61
C PHE A 61 0.54 -24.35 -6.68
N ALA A 62 -0.67 -24.26 -7.23
CA ALA A 62 -1.90 -24.20 -6.43
C ALA A 62 -2.10 -25.44 -5.54
N ALA A 63 -1.81 -26.64 -6.05
CA ALA A 63 -1.87 -27.86 -5.24
C ALA A 63 -0.78 -27.87 -4.15
N ALA A 64 0.43 -27.40 -4.47
CA ALA A 64 1.52 -27.27 -3.50
C ALA A 64 1.18 -26.24 -2.39
N GLU A 65 0.56 -25.11 -2.73
CA GLU A 65 0.08 -24.13 -1.75
C GLU A 65 -0.97 -24.77 -0.82
N LEU A 66 -1.96 -25.47 -1.37
CA LEU A 66 -2.97 -26.15 -0.57
C LEU A 66 -2.34 -27.17 0.40
N GLN A 67 -1.43 -28.00 -0.09
CA GLN A 67 -0.69 -28.96 0.74
C GLN A 67 0.09 -28.24 1.86
N ALA A 68 0.84 -27.19 1.52
CA ALA A 68 1.70 -26.47 2.47
C ALA A 68 0.90 -25.77 3.57
N PHE A 69 -0.24 -25.16 3.24
CA PHE A 69 -1.10 -24.53 4.25
C PHE A 69 -1.83 -25.55 5.13
N LEU A 70 -2.27 -26.68 4.56
CA LEU A 70 -2.85 -27.79 5.35
C LEU A 70 -1.81 -28.39 6.31
N GLU A 71 -0.58 -28.62 5.84
CA GLU A 71 0.52 -29.12 6.67
C GLU A 71 0.87 -28.12 7.77
N LYS A 72 0.98 -26.82 7.45
CA LYS A 72 1.25 -25.77 8.44
C LYS A 72 0.14 -25.61 9.48
N ALA A 73 -1.12 -25.81 9.09
CA ALA A 73 -2.26 -25.68 10.00
C ALA A 73 -2.47 -26.93 10.87
N THR A 74 -2.17 -28.12 10.34
CA THR A 74 -2.62 -29.39 10.95
C THR A 74 -1.51 -30.39 11.26
N GLY A 75 -0.31 -30.18 10.74
CA GLY A 75 0.78 -31.16 10.73
C GLY A 75 0.60 -32.29 9.70
N ALA A 76 -0.56 -32.37 9.02
CA ALA A 76 -0.84 -33.42 8.05
C ALA A 76 -0.43 -33.00 6.64
N LYS A 77 0.42 -33.81 6.00
CA LYS A 77 0.79 -33.62 4.59
C LYS A 77 -0.05 -34.51 3.67
N LEU A 78 -1.00 -33.92 2.94
CA LEU A 78 -1.82 -34.65 1.98
C LEU A 78 -0.96 -35.11 0.78
N PRO A 79 -1.05 -36.37 0.33
CA PRO A 79 -0.31 -36.82 -0.84
C PRO A 79 -0.80 -36.11 -2.11
N ILE A 80 0.13 -35.78 -3.02
CA ILE A 80 -0.18 -35.30 -4.38
C ILE A 80 0.10 -36.45 -5.36
N VAL A 81 -0.88 -36.79 -6.20
CA VAL A 81 -0.80 -37.89 -7.18
C VAL A 81 -1.26 -37.44 -8.57
N GLY A 82 -0.80 -38.15 -9.61
CA GLY A 82 -1.10 -37.83 -11.02
C GLY A 82 -2.49 -38.26 -11.51
N LYS A 83 -3.15 -39.21 -10.82
CA LYS A 83 -4.41 -39.83 -11.23
C LYS A 83 -5.34 -40.04 -10.05
N LEU A 84 -6.64 -40.13 -10.33
CA LEU A 84 -7.65 -40.42 -9.31
C LEU A 84 -7.30 -41.72 -8.54
N PRO A 85 -7.37 -41.72 -7.20
CA PRO A 85 -7.14 -42.92 -6.41
C PRO A 85 -8.24 -43.96 -6.67
N ALA A 86 -7.86 -45.23 -6.70
CA ALA A 86 -8.80 -46.34 -6.86
C ALA A 86 -9.69 -46.51 -5.62
N GLY A 87 -10.87 -47.11 -5.80
CA GLY A 87 -11.74 -47.51 -4.69
C GLY A 87 -12.55 -46.37 -4.05
N GLY A 88 -12.71 -45.24 -4.73
CA GLY A 88 -13.61 -44.16 -4.27
C GLY A 88 -13.10 -43.39 -3.04
N GLN A 89 -11.77 -43.33 -2.84
CA GLN A 89 -11.17 -42.53 -1.77
C GLN A 89 -11.38 -41.03 -2.00
N PRO A 90 -11.50 -40.22 -0.92
CA PRO A 90 -11.66 -38.77 -1.06
C PRO A 90 -10.53 -38.12 -1.86
N ALA A 91 -10.89 -37.41 -2.93
CA ALA A 91 -9.94 -36.80 -3.85
C ALA A 91 -10.24 -35.31 -4.06
N ILE A 92 -9.20 -34.50 -4.19
CA ILE A 92 -9.28 -33.07 -4.47
C ILE A 92 -8.61 -32.83 -5.82
N LEU A 93 -9.39 -32.56 -6.85
CA LEU A 93 -8.88 -32.28 -8.18
C LEU A 93 -8.55 -30.80 -8.28
N VAL A 94 -7.28 -30.49 -8.50
CA VAL A 94 -6.80 -29.11 -8.58
C VAL A 94 -6.52 -28.79 -10.04
N GLY A 95 -7.24 -27.80 -10.57
CA GLY A 95 -7.03 -27.31 -11.93
C GLY A 95 -8.04 -27.83 -12.95
N GLN A 96 -8.26 -27.00 -13.98
CA GLN A 96 -9.11 -27.35 -15.11
C GLN A 96 -8.51 -28.51 -15.90
N THR A 97 -7.18 -28.56 -16.05
CA THR A 97 -6.50 -29.66 -16.77
C THR A 97 -6.83 -31.00 -16.11
N THR A 98 -6.67 -31.08 -14.79
CA THR A 98 -6.97 -32.28 -13.99
C THR A 98 -8.44 -32.68 -14.09
N VAL A 99 -9.36 -31.72 -13.99
CA VAL A 99 -10.80 -31.98 -14.08
C VAL A 99 -11.22 -32.48 -15.46
N ARG A 100 -10.63 -31.95 -16.54
CA ARG A 100 -10.90 -32.43 -17.90
C ARG A 100 -10.38 -33.85 -18.14
N GLU A 101 -9.18 -34.16 -17.65
CA GLU A 101 -8.61 -35.51 -17.77
C GLU A 101 -9.37 -36.54 -16.93
N ALA A 102 -10.01 -36.13 -15.84
CA ALA A 102 -10.83 -37.00 -15.01
C ALA A 102 -12.14 -37.44 -15.69
N GLY A 103 -12.66 -36.68 -16.66
CA GLY A 103 -13.81 -37.05 -17.50
C GLY A 103 -14.98 -36.06 -17.48
N ASP A 104 -15.93 -36.26 -18.40
CA ASP A 104 -17.04 -35.32 -18.66
C ASP A 104 -17.95 -35.09 -17.45
N GLU A 105 -18.10 -36.08 -16.56
CA GLU A 105 -18.91 -35.91 -15.34
C GLU A 105 -18.30 -34.89 -14.37
N PHE A 106 -16.97 -34.82 -14.29
CA PHE A 106 -16.25 -33.84 -13.47
C PHE A 106 -16.38 -32.45 -14.08
N VAL A 107 -16.27 -32.36 -15.41
CA VAL A 107 -16.49 -31.11 -16.14
C VAL A 107 -17.92 -30.60 -15.94
N ALA A 108 -18.93 -31.47 -15.99
CA ALA A 108 -20.32 -31.07 -15.74
C ALA A 108 -20.53 -30.57 -14.30
N ALA A 109 -19.91 -31.21 -13.31
CA ALA A 109 -19.99 -30.81 -11.90
C ALA A 109 -19.18 -29.55 -11.56
N SER A 110 -18.21 -29.18 -12.39
CA SER A 110 -17.24 -28.10 -12.13
C SER A 110 -17.83 -26.69 -12.12
N GLN A 111 -19.03 -26.49 -12.68
CA GLN A 111 -19.65 -25.18 -12.90
C GLN A 111 -18.83 -24.21 -13.78
N LEU A 112 -17.83 -24.69 -14.53
CA LEU A 112 -16.96 -23.86 -15.38
C LEU A 112 -17.72 -22.90 -16.32
N ALA A 113 -18.88 -23.32 -16.83
CA ALA A 113 -19.69 -22.50 -17.73
C ALA A 113 -20.27 -21.23 -17.09
N GLN A 114 -20.35 -21.16 -15.76
CA GLN A 114 -20.88 -20.01 -15.01
C GLN A 114 -19.79 -19.02 -14.59
N ILE A 115 -18.52 -19.34 -14.86
CA ILE A 115 -17.38 -18.53 -14.46
C ILE A 115 -17.15 -17.40 -15.47
N ARG A 116 -17.03 -16.17 -14.96
CA ARG A 116 -16.66 -14.97 -15.70
C ARG A 116 -15.26 -14.52 -15.30
N ASP A 117 -14.55 -13.88 -16.24
CA ASP A 117 -13.21 -13.33 -16.00
C ASP A 117 -12.30 -14.30 -15.23
N ASP A 118 -11.63 -13.87 -14.15
CA ASP A 118 -10.81 -14.74 -13.31
C ASP A 118 -11.58 -15.40 -12.16
N GLY A 119 -12.86 -15.70 -12.39
CA GLY A 119 -13.66 -16.42 -11.42
C GLY A 119 -13.22 -17.87 -11.26
N TYR A 120 -13.74 -18.50 -10.21
CA TYR A 120 -13.48 -19.89 -9.86
C TYR A 120 -14.71 -20.57 -9.29
N ALA A 121 -14.65 -21.90 -9.22
CA ALA A 121 -15.62 -22.72 -8.54
C ALA A 121 -14.94 -23.74 -7.60
N ILE A 122 -15.59 -23.99 -6.47
CA ILE A 122 -15.27 -25.02 -5.49
C ILE A 122 -16.49 -25.92 -5.41
N SER A 123 -16.46 -27.08 -6.05
CA SER A 123 -17.65 -27.93 -6.20
C SER A 123 -17.40 -29.34 -5.68
N THR A 124 -18.42 -29.98 -5.12
CA THR A 124 -18.37 -31.40 -4.74
C THR A 124 -19.14 -32.25 -5.74
N LEU A 125 -18.66 -33.47 -6.00
CA LEU A 125 -19.43 -34.44 -6.79
C LEU A 125 -20.45 -35.15 -5.91
N PRO A 126 -21.72 -35.29 -6.34
CA PRO A 126 -22.73 -36.02 -5.57
C PRO A 126 -22.48 -37.53 -5.49
N LYS A 127 -21.86 -38.14 -6.50
CA LYS A 127 -21.76 -39.60 -6.68
C LYS A 127 -20.47 -40.22 -6.12
N GLN A 128 -19.46 -39.42 -5.85
CA GLN A 128 -18.16 -39.84 -5.32
C GLN A 128 -17.60 -38.75 -4.42
N PRO A 129 -16.75 -39.08 -3.41
CA PRO A 129 -16.13 -38.08 -2.57
C PRO A 129 -15.02 -37.37 -3.37
N ALA A 130 -15.39 -36.44 -4.25
CA ALA A 130 -14.47 -35.56 -4.96
C ALA A 130 -14.79 -34.09 -4.73
N LEU A 131 -13.75 -33.31 -4.45
CA LEU A 131 -13.76 -31.85 -4.42
C LEU A 131 -13.04 -31.32 -5.66
N LEU A 132 -13.65 -30.38 -6.35
CA LEU A 132 -13.09 -29.73 -7.54
C LEU A 132 -12.69 -28.30 -7.21
N LEU A 133 -11.45 -27.94 -7.47
CA LEU A 133 -10.94 -26.57 -7.37
C LEU A 133 -10.55 -26.09 -8.77
N VAL A 134 -11.41 -25.31 -9.40
CA VAL A 134 -11.28 -24.94 -10.82
C VAL A 134 -11.43 -23.44 -11.03
N GLY A 135 -10.59 -22.89 -11.89
CA GLY A 135 -10.70 -21.53 -12.41
C GLY A 135 -10.98 -21.52 -13.90
N LYS A 136 -11.43 -20.36 -14.42
CA LYS A 136 -11.44 -20.12 -15.88
C LYS A 136 -10.03 -20.11 -16.46
N GLU A 137 -9.11 -19.49 -15.72
CA GLU A 137 -7.67 -19.43 -15.99
C GLU A 137 -6.90 -20.22 -14.92
N PRO A 138 -5.67 -20.69 -15.21
CA PRO A 138 -4.84 -21.38 -14.21
C PRO A 138 -4.66 -20.60 -12.90
N ARG A 139 -4.49 -19.26 -12.96
CA ARG A 139 -4.42 -18.41 -11.75
C ARG A 139 -5.70 -18.41 -10.92
N ALA A 140 -6.86 -18.60 -11.55
CA ALA A 140 -8.12 -18.61 -10.83
C ALA A 140 -8.33 -19.93 -10.05
N THR A 141 -7.70 -21.03 -10.48
CA THR A 141 -7.58 -22.23 -9.63
C THR A 141 -6.81 -21.92 -8.34
N LEU A 142 -5.74 -21.13 -8.44
CA LEU A 142 -4.99 -20.68 -7.26
C LEU A 142 -5.88 -19.81 -6.34
N TYR A 143 -6.76 -18.98 -6.89
CA TYR A 143 -7.74 -18.22 -6.11
C TYR A 143 -8.77 -19.12 -5.40
N ALA A 144 -9.21 -20.21 -6.02
CA ALA A 144 -10.09 -21.20 -5.38
C ALA A 144 -9.41 -21.85 -4.16
N VAL A 145 -8.12 -22.18 -4.28
CA VAL A 145 -7.32 -22.71 -3.17
C VAL A 145 -7.25 -21.70 -2.03
N TYR A 146 -6.91 -20.44 -2.31
CA TYR A 146 -6.83 -19.43 -1.26
C TYR A 146 -8.19 -19.12 -0.62
N ASP A 147 -9.26 -19.08 -1.41
CA ASP A 147 -10.60 -18.90 -0.87
C ASP A 147 -11.00 -20.05 0.06
N LEU A 148 -10.70 -21.30 -0.31
CA LEU A 148 -10.92 -22.47 0.55
C LEU A 148 -10.15 -22.34 1.88
N LEU A 149 -8.89 -21.90 1.82
CA LEU A 149 -8.04 -21.71 3.01
C LEU A 149 -8.57 -20.60 3.92
N GLU A 150 -8.95 -19.45 3.38
CA GLU A 150 -9.59 -18.39 4.17
C GLU A 150 -10.93 -18.86 4.73
N ALA A 151 -11.72 -19.56 3.90
CA ALA A 151 -13.09 -19.94 4.20
C ALA A 151 -13.22 -21.02 5.28
N GLU A 152 -12.38 -22.05 5.21
CA GLU A 152 -12.50 -23.27 6.01
C GLU A 152 -11.46 -23.34 7.12
N LEU A 153 -10.23 -22.85 6.88
CA LEU A 153 -9.17 -22.80 7.89
C LEU A 153 -9.15 -21.46 8.65
N GLY A 154 -9.76 -20.41 8.12
CA GLY A 154 -9.69 -19.06 8.70
C GLY A 154 -8.32 -18.42 8.53
N CYS A 155 -7.58 -18.81 7.47
CA CYS A 155 -6.31 -18.16 7.14
C CYS A 155 -6.52 -16.66 6.88
N GLY A 156 -5.52 -15.86 7.25
CA GLY A 156 -5.45 -14.44 6.94
C GLY A 156 -4.22 -14.15 6.10
N PHE A 157 -4.40 -13.57 4.91
CA PHE A 157 -3.31 -13.25 3.99
C PHE A 157 -3.09 -11.75 3.91
N PHE A 158 -2.07 -11.25 4.59
CA PHE A 158 -1.79 -9.82 4.70
C PHE A 158 -0.47 -9.46 4.02
N VAL A 159 -0.33 -8.20 3.61
CA VAL A 159 0.87 -7.73 2.88
C VAL A 159 2.13 -7.85 3.75
N ASP A 160 1.95 -7.88 5.08
CA ASP A 160 2.95 -8.02 6.12
C ASP A 160 3.08 -9.46 6.67
N GLY A 161 2.34 -10.44 6.12
CA GLY A 161 2.50 -11.86 6.45
C GLY A 161 1.19 -12.67 6.46
N ASP A 162 1.31 -13.98 6.68
CA ASP A 162 0.16 -14.88 6.75
C ASP A 162 -0.16 -15.30 8.19
N HIS A 163 -1.44 -15.24 8.57
CA HIS A 163 -1.99 -15.94 9.73
C HIS A 163 -2.48 -17.33 9.33
N VAL A 164 -1.97 -18.38 9.98
CA VAL A 164 -2.43 -19.76 9.75
C VAL A 164 -2.86 -20.38 11.09
N PRO A 165 -4.16 -20.46 11.36
CA PRO A 165 -4.68 -21.05 12.60
C PRO A 165 -4.30 -22.53 12.72
N GLN A 166 -3.92 -22.96 13.93
CA GLN A 166 -3.63 -24.37 14.22
C GLN A 166 -4.93 -25.16 14.47
N ARG A 167 -5.08 -26.33 13.84
CA ARG A 167 -6.26 -27.21 13.95
C ARG A 167 -5.89 -28.67 13.76
N SER A 168 -6.55 -29.58 14.49
CA SER A 168 -6.39 -31.03 14.28
C SER A 168 -7.22 -31.59 13.13
N ASP A 169 -8.30 -30.91 12.78
CA ASP A 169 -9.31 -31.40 11.83
C ASP A 169 -9.68 -30.30 10.84
N VAL A 170 -9.85 -30.69 9.57
CA VAL A 170 -10.32 -29.83 8.50
C VAL A 170 -11.43 -30.54 7.75
N VAL A 171 -12.65 -30.07 7.99
CA VAL A 171 -13.88 -30.60 7.41
C VAL A 171 -14.57 -29.47 6.65
N LEU A 172 -14.88 -29.71 5.37
CA LEU A 172 -15.50 -28.71 4.52
C LEU A 172 -16.95 -28.45 4.94
N ARG A 173 -17.22 -27.21 5.35
CA ARG A 173 -18.56 -26.72 5.71
C ARG A 173 -19.26 -26.07 4.53
N ARG A 174 -18.52 -25.43 3.63
CA ARG A 174 -19.06 -24.85 2.39
C ARG A 174 -18.69 -25.70 1.18
N GLN A 175 -19.69 -26.03 0.38
CA GLN A 175 -19.57 -26.77 -0.87
C GLN A 175 -20.31 -26.01 -1.96
N ASN A 176 -19.87 -26.14 -3.21
CA ASN A 176 -20.48 -25.54 -4.39
C ASN A 176 -20.46 -24.00 -4.37
N ILE A 177 -19.27 -23.44 -4.12
CA ILE A 177 -18.98 -22.00 -4.17
C ILE A 177 -18.68 -21.62 -5.62
N LEU A 178 -19.28 -20.54 -6.11
CA LEU A 178 -18.93 -19.87 -7.35
C LEU A 178 -18.49 -18.44 -7.02
N GLY A 179 -17.23 -18.11 -7.27
CA GLY A 179 -16.67 -16.78 -7.03
C GLY A 179 -16.35 -16.10 -8.35
N ASN A 180 -17.01 -14.98 -8.66
CA ASN A 180 -16.68 -14.15 -9.83
C ASN A 180 -16.25 -12.76 -9.36
N PRO A 181 -15.16 -12.19 -9.90
CA PRO A 181 -14.70 -10.87 -9.50
C PRO A 181 -15.66 -9.77 -9.96
N ALA A 182 -15.67 -8.66 -9.23
CA ALA A 182 -16.38 -7.45 -9.61
C ALA A 182 -15.69 -6.70 -10.77
N PHE A 183 -14.36 -6.73 -10.81
CA PHE A 183 -13.55 -6.09 -11.85
C PHE A 183 -12.72 -7.14 -12.59
N ALA A 184 -12.63 -7.05 -13.92
CA ALA A 184 -11.84 -7.97 -14.73
C ALA A 184 -10.33 -7.75 -14.51
N ASP A 185 -9.92 -6.49 -14.44
CA ASP A 185 -8.54 -6.08 -14.13
C ASP A 185 -8.43 -5.64 -12.65
N ARG A 186 -7.47 -6.22 -11.93
CA ARG A 186 -7.24 -6.01 -10.50
C ARG A 186 -5.74 -5.83 -10.30
N THR A 187 -5.31 -4.58 -10.41
CA THR A 187 -3.92 -4.20 -10.57
C THR A 187 -3.34 -3.65 -9.27
N TYR A 188 -2.10 -4.01 -8.97
CA TYR A 188 -1.33 -3.35 -7.91
C TYR A 188 -0.18 -2.58 -8.55
N TYR A 189 -0.08 -1.28 -8.26
CA TYR A 189 1.02 -0.45 -8.73
C TYR A 189 2.17 -0.49 -7.73
N VAL A 190 3.38 -0.83 -8.20
CA VAL A 190 4.59 -0.81 -7.37
C VAL A 190 5.50 0.35 -7.78
N PRO A 191 5.61 1.39 -6.94
CA PRO A 191 6.52 2.50 -7.20
C PRO A 191 7.98 2.05 -7.04
N LEU A 192 8.81 2.37 -8.03
CA LEU A 192 10.25 2.07 -8.06
C LEU A 192 11.11 3.32 -8.15
N GLY A 193 10.55 4.50 -7.87
CA GLY A 193 11.23 5.78 -8.07
C GLY A 193 12.11 6.24 -6.91
N LEU A 194 11.99 5.63 -5.72
CA LEU A 194 12.53 6.17 -4.47
C LEU A 194 13.27 5.13 -3.63
N TYR A 195 14.32 5.55 -2.94
CA TYR A 195 15.12 4.75 -2.03
C TYR A 195 14.73 4.96 -0.58
N GLY A 196 14.61 3.86 0.16
CA GLY A 196 14.13 3.83 1.53
C GLY A 196 14.13 2.41 2.07
N PRO A 197 13.66 2.22 3.32
CA PRO A 197 13.64 0.89 3.93
C PRO A 197 12.75 -0.05 3.11
N LYS A 198 13.21 -1.31 2.98
CA LYS A 198 12.54 -2.34 2.15
C LYS A 198 11.08 -2.57 2.56
N ARG A 199 10.67 -2.25 3.79
CA ARG A 199 9.26 -2.27 4.19
C ARG A 199 8.37 -1.41 3.29
N PHE A 200 8.78 -0.17 3.03
CA PHE A 200 7.95 0.83 2.35
C PHE A 200 8.26 0.93 0.85
N GLN A 201 9.51 0.77 0.44
CA GLN A 201 9.98 1.08 -0.92
C GLN A 201 10.66 -0.13 -1.60
N ALA A 202 10.30 -0.37 -2.88
CA ALA A 202 10.63 -1.63 -3.58
C ALA A 202 11.87 -1.50 -4.45
N THR A 203 12.39 -0.28 -4.59
CA THR A 203 13.53 0.01 -5.47
C THR A 203 14.79 -0.78 -5.07
N LEU A 204 14.93 -1.13 -3.79
CA LEU A 204 16.04 -1.94 -3.26
C LEU A 204 15.67 -3.42 -3.02
N TRP A 205 14.50 -3.87 -3.47
CA TRP A 205 14.06 -5.26 -3.29
C TRP A 205 14.91 -6.21 -4.12
N ASN A 206 15.26 -7.34 -3.52
CA ASN A 206 15.81 -8.50 -4.22
C ASN A 206 14.69 -9.53 -4.52
N ALA A 207 15.04 -10.70 -5.04
CA ALA A 207 14.06 -11.75 -5.35
C ALA A 207 13.31 -12.28 -4.10
N GLU A 208 13.96 -12.33 -2.93
CA GLU A 208 13.36 -12.74 -1.65
C GLU A 208 12.38 -11.71 -1.10
N ASP A 209 12.48 -10.44 -1.53
CA ASP A 209 11.50 -9.40 -1.21
C ASP A 209 10.32 -9.45 -2.20
N TRP A 210 10.60 -9.56 -3.50
CA TRP A 210 9.59 -9.55 -4.56
C TRP A 210 8.67 -10.78 -4.56
N LYS A 211 9.23 -12.00 -4.44
CA LYS A 211 8.44 -13.23 -4.60
C LYS A 211 7.35 -13.38 -3.52
N PRO A 212 7.61 -13.13 -2.22
CA PRO A 212 6.55 -13.12 -1.21
C PRO A 212 5.47 -12.08 -1.45
N PHE A 213 5.84 -10.88 -1.93
CA PHE A 213 4.87 -9.84 -2.26
C PHE A 213 3.94 -10.26 -3.42
N LEU A 214 4.50 -10.84 -4.50
CA LEU A 214 3.70 -11.35 -5.61
C LEU A 214 2.78 -12.50 -5.19
N ARG A 215 3.24 -13.38 -4.30
CA ARG A 215 2.39 -14.42 -3.71
C ARG A 215 1.25 -13.81 -2.91
N TRP A 216 1.51 -12.76 -2.13
CA TRP A 216 0.44 -12.03 -1.43
C TRP A 216 -0.58 -11.44 -2.41
N MET A 217 -0.14 -10.82 -3.51
CA MET A 217 -1.06 -10.33 -4.55
C MET A 217 -1.98 -11.45 -5.07
N ALA A 218 -1.42 -12.63 -5.35
CA ALA A 218 -2.19 -13.79 -5.79
C ALA A 218 -3.18 -14.28 -4.71
N LYS A 219 -2.77 -14.32 -3.43
CA LYS A 219 -3.65 -14.62 -2.28
C LYS A 219 -4.83 -13.65 -2.17
N LYS A 220 -4.58 -12.38 -2.48
CA LYS A 220 -5.59 -11.33 -2.51
C LYS A 220 -6.30 -11.21 -3.86
N LYS A 221 -6.18 -12.22 -4.73
CA LYS A 221 -6.90 -12.35 -6.01
C LYS A 221 -6.65 -11.19 -6.98
N MET A 222 -5.54 -10.47 -6.81
CA MET A 222 -5.04 -9.49 -7.79
C MET A 222 -4.42 -10.25 -8.97
N ASN A 223 -4.59 -9.73 -10.18
CA ASN A 223 -4.16 -10.40 -11.41
C ASN A 223 -3.17 -9.60 -12.26
N SER A 224 -2.87 -8.35 -11.90
CA SER A 224 -1.89 -7.54 -12.60
C SER A 224 -0.94 -6.79 -11.66
N LEU A 225 0.35 -6.76 -12.04
CA LEU A 225 1.38 -5.94 -11.43
C LEU A 225 1.74 -4.80 -12.38
N ALA A 226 1.55 -3.56 -11.93
CA ALA A 226 1.98 -2.39 -12.69
C ALA A 226 3.37 -1.92 -12.26
N ILE A 227 4.29 -1.82 -13.24
CA ILE A 227 5.69 -1.46 -13.03
C ILE A 227 6.04 -0.20 -13.83
N PRO A 228 6.55 0.87 -13.18
CA PRO A 228 7.00 2.06 -13.88
C PRO A 228 8.37 1.87 -14.52
N PHE A 229 8.44 2.10 -15.82
CA PHE A 229 9.66 2.22 -16.61
C PHE A 229 9.85 3.70 -17.00
N THR A 230 10.36 4.45 -16.04
CA THR A 230 10.44 5.91 -16.09
C THR A 230 11.85 6.36 -15.74
N LEU A 231 12.17 7.64 -15.98
CA LEU A 231 13.49 8.15 -15.64
C LEU A 231 13.81 8.04 -14.14
N VAL A 232 12.79 8.18 -13.29
CA VAL A 232 12.96 8.10 -11.84
C VAL A 232 13.15 6.67 -11.36
N SER A 233 12.53 5.68 -12.01
CA SER A 233 12.68 4.28 -11.63
C SER A 233 13.89 3.60 -12.24
N ARG A 234 14.24 3.97 -13.48
CA ARG A 234 15.28 3.30 -14.30
C ARG A 234 15.15 1.78 -14.35
N ALA A 235 13.94 1.28 -14.14
CA ALA A 235 13.63 -0.14 -14.18
C ALA A 235 13.92 -0.76 -15.56
N TRP A 236 14.09 0.08 -16.60
CA TRP A 236 14.49 -0.35 -17.94
C TRP A 236 15.86 -1.03 -17.99
N GLY A 237 16.71 -0.86 -16.97
CA GLY A 237 17.99 -1.55 -16.86
C GLY A 237 18.82 -1.47 -18.14
N ALA A 238 19.31 -2.60 -18.62
CA ALA A 238 20.14 -2.71 -19.81
C ALA A 238 19.36 -2.47 -21.12
N ALA A 239 18.03 -2.46 -21.11
CA ALA A 239 17.23 -2.15 -22.31
C ALA A 239 17.51 -0.74 -22.83
N PHE A 240 17.79 0.21 -21.94
CA PHE A 240 18.19 1.57 -22.35
C PHE A 240 19.50 1.57 -23.13
N ASP A 241 20.49 0.77 -22.67
CA ASP A 241 21.80 0.66 -23.34
C ASP A 241 21.70 -0.04 -24.69
N GLN A 242 20.80 -1.01 -24.81
CA GLN A 242 20.50 -1.67 -26.07
C GLN A 242 19.85 -0.70 -27.06
N ALA A 243 18.94 0.16 -26.57
CA ALA A 243 18.32 1.21 -27.38
C ALA A 243 19.32 2.29 -27.78
N PHE A 244 20.24 2.69 -26.89
CA PHE A 244 21.17 3.81 -27.12
C PHE A 244 22.61 3.45 -26.71
N PRO A 245 23.33 2.64 -27.50
CA PRO A 245 24.74 2.33 -27.25
C PRO A 245 25.63 3.58 -27.12
N GLU A 246 25.30 4.63 -27.87
CA GLU A 246 25.94 5.95 -27.82
C GLU A 246 25.79 6.65 -26.46
N ALA A 247 24.67 6.44 -25.77
CA ALA A 247 24.43 7.00 -24.44
C ALA A 247 25.20 6.22 -23.37
N LYS A 248 25.37 4.90 -23.53
CA LYS A 248 26.16 4.06 -22.60
C LYS A 248 27.58 4.58 -22.41
N ALA A 249 28.23 5.04 -23.49
CA ALA A 249 29.56 5.63 -23.44
C ALA A 249 29.63 6.96 -22.67
N GLN A 250 28.49 7.66 -22.53
CA GLN A 250 28.34 8.96 -21.89
C GLN A 250 27.82 8.88 -20.45
N ARG A 251 27.86 7.69 -19.84
CA ARG A 251 27.27 7.39 -18.52
C ARG A 251 28.34 7.19 -17.43
N PRO A 252 29.20 8.18 -17.12
CA PRO A 252 30.12 8.07 -15.98
C PRO A 252 29.35 7.99 -14.65
N GLU A 253 28.10 8.45 -14.59
CA GLU A 253 27.26 8.39 -13.38
C GLU A 253 26.93 6.97 -12.86
N VAL A 254 27.01 5.93 -13.71
CA VAL A 254 26.83 4.53 -13.27
C VAL A 254 28.16 3.89 -12.90
N LEU A 255 29.27 4.35 -13.52
CA LEU A 255 30.56 3.67 -13.43
C LEU A 255 31.61 4.40 -12.56
N ASP A 256 31.71 5.74 -12.58
CA ASP A 256 32.83 6.45 -11.92
C ASP A 256 32.58 7.86 -11.33
N GLY A 257 31.43 8.52 -11.52
CA GLY A 257 31.18 9.79 -10.85
C GLY A 257 29.95 10.55 -11.32
N VAL A 258 28.98 10.74 -10.41
CA VAL A 258 28.13 11.93 -10.43
C VAL A 258 28.97 13.07 -9.83
N ASP A 259 28.91 14.27 -10.40
CA ASP A 259 29.53 15.45 -9.79
C ASP A 259 29.02 15.56 -8.34
N ALA A 260 29.92 15.62 -7.36
CA ALA A 260 29.56 15.80 -5.96
C ALA A 260 28.73 17.09 -5.74
N LYS A 261 28.76 18.03 -6.71
CA LYS A 261 27.94 19.26 -6.74
C LYS A 261 26.56 19.10 -7.38
N ALA A 262 26.23 17.95 -7.97
CA ALA A 262 24.84 17.67 -8.36
C ALA A 262 24.00 17.64 -7.08
N GLY A 263 23.07 18.59 -6.93
CA GLY A 263 22.34 18.81 -5.68
C GLY A 263 21.60 17.57 -5.18
N VAL A 264 21.24 17.57 -3.90
CA VAL A 264 20.62 16.48 -3.10
C VAL A 264 19.48 15.73 -3.81
N THR A 265 18.79 16.37 -4.74
CA THR A 265 17.72 15.76 -5.50
C THR A 265 18.26 14.87 -6.64
N ALA A 266 19.37 15.16 -7.31
CA ALA A 266 19.80 14.62 -8.62
C ALA A 266 20.08 13.10 -8.79
N ARG A 267 19.76 12.23 -7.82
CA ARG A 267 20.19 10.81 -7.77
C ARG A 267 19.05 9.77 -7.67
N MET A 268 17.81 10.09 -8.03
CA MET A 268 16.71 9.09 -8.05
C MET A 268 16.93 7.98 -9.09
N GLY A 269 16.88 6.72 -8.67
CA GLY A 269 17.14 5.55 -9.53
C GLY A 269 18.62 5.38 -9.93
N TYR A 270 19.52 6.24 -9.45
CA TYR A 270 20.95 6.19 -9.77
C TYR A 270 21.71 5.21 -8.87
N GLY A 271 22.70 4.57 -9.48
CA GLY A 271 23.72 3.78 -8.79
C GLY A 271 23.44 2.28 -8.72
N LEU A 272 22.26 1.84 -9.14
CA LEU A 272 21.99 0.42 -9.40
C LEU A 272 22.63 0.00 -10.73
N ASN A 273 23.19 -1.21 -10.76
CA ASN A 273 23.76 -1.78 -11.99
C ASN A 273 22.62 -2.17 -12.97
N PRO A 274 22.57 -1.61 -14.19
CA PRO A 274 21.53 -1.92 -15.17
C PRO A 274 21.40 -3.41 -15.53
N GLU A 275 22.51 -4.14 -15.60
CA GLU A 275 22.51 -5.57 -15.91
C GLU A 275 21.93 -6.39 -14.74
N HIS A 276 22.26 -6.00 -13.51
CA HIS A 276 21.69 -6.63 -12.32
C HIS A 276 20.18 -6.37 -12.22
N THR A 277 19.73 -5.12 -12.41
CA THR A 277 18.30 -4.77 -12.45
C THR A 277 17.56 -5.57 -13.52
N THR A 278 18.19 -5.75 -14.70
CA THR A 278 17.62 -6.55 -15.79
C THR A 278 17.46 -8.01 -15.41
N ALA A 279 18.50 -8.62 -14.84
CA ALA A 279 18.47 -10.02 -14.41
C ALA A 279 17.42 -10.26 -13.32
N LEU A 280 17.36 -9.37 -12.32
CA LEU A 280 16.38 -9.44 -11.24
C LEU A 280 14.94 -9.34 -11.77
N LEU A 281 14.64 -8.31 -12.57
CA LEU A 281 13.27 -8.13 -13.08
C LEU A 281 12.86 -9.25 -14.03
N LYS A 282 13.79 -9.84 -14.80
CA LYS A 282 13.51 -11.05 -15.60
C LYS A 282 13.11 -12.24 -14.72
N ASP A 283 13.82 -12.52 -13.63
CA ASP A 283 13.47 -13.59 -12.69
C ASP A 283 12.10 -13.33 -12.02
N VAL A 284 11.89 -12.10 -11.54
CA VAL A 284 10.63 -11.69 -10.89
C VAL A 284 9.45 -11.79 -11.87
N PHE A 285 9.63 -11.36 -13.12
CA PHE A 285 8.59 -11.39 -14.15
C PHE A 285 8.29 -12.81 -14.63
N ALA A 286 9.31 -13.66 -14.75
CA ALA A 286 9.13 -15.08 -15.03
C ALA A 286 8.31 -15.75 -13.92
N TYR A 287 8.65 -15.49 -12.66
CA TYR A 287 7.89 -15.99 -11.52
C TYR A 287 6.42 -15.50 -11.52
N ALA A 288 6.20 -14.20 -11.77
CA ALA A 288 4.86 -13.62 -11.85
C ALA A 288 4.01 -14.30 -12.94
N ARG A 289 4.53 -14.44 -14.16
CA ARG A 289 3.79 -14.99 -15.31
C ARG A 289 3.65 -16.51 -15.25
N GLN A 290 4.74 -17.24 -15.02
CA GLN A 290 4.78 -18.70 -15.18
C GLN A 290 4.25 -19.41 -13.93
N THR A 291 4.61 -18.92 -12.74
CA THR A 291 4.20 -19.57 -11.49
C THR A 291 2.83 -19.07 -11.03
N LEU A 292 2.61 -17.75 -11.04
CA LEU A 292 1.39 -17.16 -10.47
C LEU A 292 0.32 -16.80 -11.51
N GLY A 293 0.65 -16.81 -12.81
CA GLY A 293 -0.26 -16.43 -13.89
C GLY A 293 -0.66 -14.95 -13.87
N LEU A 294 0.13 -14.09 -13.22
CA LEU A 294 -0.09 -12.63 -13.16
C LEU A 294 0.31 -11.97 -14.47
N LYS A 295 -0.43 -10.93 -14.87
CA LYS A 295 -0.10 -10.06 -15.99
C LYS A 295 0.79 -8.90 -15.54
N LEU A 296 1.68 -8.43 -16.40
CA LEU A 296 2.44 -7.21 -16.17
C LEU A 296 1.86 -6.04 -16.96
N THR A 297 1.66 -4.92 -16.29
CA THR A 297 1.26 -3.66 -16.92
C THR A 297 2.43 -2.68 -16.85
N TYR A 298 2.89 -2.19 -18.00
CA TYR A 298 4.02 -1.26 -18.04
C TYR A 298 3.54 0.18 -18.01
N VAL A 299 4.05 0.96 -17.06
CA VAL A 299 3.78 2.40 -16.97
C VAL A 299 4.93 3.14 -17.64
N PHE A 300 4.63 3.77 -18.77
CA PHE A 300 5.58 4.52 -19.58
C PHE A 300 5.27 6.01 -19.56
N VAL A 301 6.33 6.82 -19.62
CA VAL A 301 6.23 8.27 -19.77
C VAL A 301 6.89 8.67 -21.08
N TYR A 302 6.17 9.43 -21.89
CA TYR A 302 6.61 9.86 -23.21
C TYR A 302 7.59 11.04 -23.12
N GLY A 303 8.69 10.93 -23.86
CA GLY A 303 9.73 11.93 -23.96
C GLY A 303 10.76 11.91 -22.82
N GLU A 304 10.64 11.01 -21.84
CA GLU A 304 11.62 10.88 -20.74
C GLU A 304 12.81 9.98 -21.14
N PHE A 305 14.02 10.53 -21.05
CA PHE A 305 15.28 9.81 -21.29
C PHE A 305 16.33 10.12 -20.21
N GLU A 306 17.38 9.31 -20.15
CA GLU A 306 18.53 9.57 -19.29
C GLU A 306 19.40 10.73 -19.78
N GLN A 307 20.07 11.40 -18.84
CA GLN A 307 20.98 12.51 -19.13
C GLN A 307 22.14 12.11 -20.06
N SER A 308 22.58 10.85 -20.00
CA SER A 308 23.57 10.27 -20.90
C SER A 308 23.17 10.39 -22.38
N LEU A 309 21.88 10.26 -22.71
CA LEU A 309 21.38 10.45 -24.08
C LEU A 309 21.43 11.93 -24.50
N ARG A 310 21.12 12.86 -23.59
CA ARG A 310 21.30 14.31 -23.85
C ARG A 310 22.76 14.66 -24.12
N LYS A 311 23.71 14.05 -23.40
CA LYS A 311 25.14 14.22 -23.66
C LYS A 311 25.55 13.65 -25.01
N ALA A 312 25.02 12.49 -25.39
CA ALA A 312 25.29 11.86 -26.67
C ALA A 312 24.64 12.60 -27.86
N MET A 313 23.50 13.25 -27.64
CA MET A 313 22.72 13.96 -28.64
C MET A 313 22.37 15.40 -28.20
N PRO A 314 23.37 16.29 -28.05
CA PRO A 314 23.16 17.63 -27.48
C PRO A 314 22.35 18.56 -28.39
N ASN A 315 22.26 18.25 -29.69
CA ASN A 315 21.61 19.09 -30.70
C ASN A 315 20.08 18.88 -30.80
N LEU A 316 19.50 17.91 -30.07
CA LEU A 316 18.05 17.77 -29.99
C LEU A 316 17.44 18.89 -29.16
N LYS A 317 16.15 19.18 -29.36
CA LYS A 317 15.42 20.14 -28.54
C LYS A 317 15.06 19.51 -27.20
N TRP A 318 15.92 19.70 -26.21
CA TRP A 318 15.67 19.29 -24.83
C TRP A 318 14.86 20.35 -24.07
N GLN A 319 13.95 19.93 -23.21
CA GLN A 319 13.33 20.83 -22.24
C GLN A 319 14.37 21.36 -21.24
N PRO A 320 14.13 22.55 -20.68
CA PRO A 320 14.87 22.99 -19.50
C PRO A 320 14.74 21.94 -18.38
N PRO A 321 15.81 21.69 -17.61
CA PRO A 321 15.69 20.84 -16.44
C PRO A 321 14.61 21.39 -15.49
N TYR A 322 13.84 20.51 -14.86
CA TYR A 322 12.87 20.92 -13.85
C TYR A 322 13.54 21.73 -12.72
N PRO A 323 12.81 22.63 -12.03
CA PRO A 323 13.32 23.34 -10.87
C PRO A 323 13.85 22.37 -9.82
N ALA A 324 14.99 22.65 -9.18
CA ALA A 324 15.64 21.73 -8.22
C ALA A 324 14.72 21.24 -7.07
N SER A 325 13.64 21.97 -6.79
CA SER A 325 12.59 21.66 -5.81
C SER A 325 11.52 20.68 -6.28
N TYR A 326 11.56 20.17 -7.52
CA TYR A 326 10.58 19.21 -8.02
C TYR A 326 11.15 17.78 -7.96
N PRO A 327 10.39 16.76 -7.51
CA PRO A 327 10.87 15.37 -7.51
C PRO A 327 11.37 14.92 -8.88
N ALA A 328 10.76 15.30 -10.01
CA ALA A 328 11.31 14.91 -11.31
C ALA A 328 12.61 15.67 -11.71
N ALA A 329 12.93 16.81 -11.08
CA ALA A 329 14.23 17.49 -11.25
C ALA A 329 15.39 16.69 -10.67
N ALA A 330 15.07 15.86 -9.69
CA ALA A 330 15.92 14.95 -8.96
C ALA A 330 16.53 13.82 -9.84
N GLY A 331 16.16 13.74 -11.12
CA GLY A 331 16.76 12.79 -12.08
C GLY A 331 17.78 13.40 -13.04
N GLY A 332 17.99 14.72 -12.99
CA GLY A 332 18.57 15.44 -14.12
C GLY A 332 17.66 15.35 -15.35
N SER A 333 16.35 15.57 -15.17
CA SER A 333 15.34 15.30 -16.19
C SER A 333 15.73 15.85 -17.55
N CYS A 334 15.85 14.94 -18.50
CA CYS A 334 16.02 15.22 -19.90
C CYS A 334 14.74 14.76 -20.59
N ALA A 335 13.73 15.61 -20.52
CA ALA A 335 12.56 15.46 -21.37
C ALA A 335 12.86 16.10 -22.73
N LEU A 336 12.51 15.43 -23.82
CA LEU A 336 12.49 16.09 -25.13
C LEU A 336 11.36 17.11 -25.17
N ALA A 337 11.57 18.23 -25.88
CA ALA A 337 10.51 19.19 -26.16
C ALA A 337 9.44 18.53 -27.04
N SER A 338 8.18 18.91 -26.88
CA SER A 338 7.08 18.36 -27.70
C SER A 338 7.25 18.72 -29.18
N SER A 339 8.00 19.78 -29.47
CA SER A 339 8.35 20.23 -30.82
C SER A 339 9.60 19.55 -31.41
N GLU A 340 10.18 18.54 -30.73
CA GLU A 340 11.28 17.73 -31.26
C GLU A 340 10.72 16.63 -32.19
N PRO A 341 10.93 16.71 -33.52
CA PRO A 341 10.36 15.75 -34.46
C PRO A 341 10.87 14.31 -34.29
N ARG A 342 12.05 14.12 -33.68
CA ARG A 342 12.63 12.80 -33.44
C ARG A 342 12.11 12.10 -32.18
N CYS A 343 11.29 12.76 -31.36
CA CYS A 343 10.79 12.19 -30.12
C CYS A 343 10.02 10.86 -30.32
N PRO A 344 9.10 10.72 -31.30
CA PRO A 344 8.41 9.45 -31.54
C PRO A 344 9.36 8.30 -31.89
N GLU A 345 10.33 8.57 -32.77
CA GLU A 345 11.35 7.59 -33.20
C GLU A 345 12.17 7.08 -32.01
N LEU A 346 12.72 7.99 -31.21
CA LEU A 346 13.56 7.65 -30.06
C LEU A 346 12.75 6.96 -28.97
N GLN A 347 11.52 7.40 -28.72
CA GLN A 347 10.66 6.78 -27.73
C GLN A 347 10.24 5.36 -28.13
N ALA A 348 9.86 5.16 -29.41
CA ALA A 348 9.55 3.84 -29.95
C ALA A 348 10.73 2.89 -29.80
N LYS A 349 11.95 3.36 -30.10
CA LYS A 349 13.18 2.59 -29.94
C LYS A 349 13.38 2.10 -28.50
N LEU A 350 13.21 2.99 -27.52
CA LEU A 350 13.34 2.64 -26.11
C LEU A 350 12.25 1.67 -25.64
N TRP A 351 10.98 1.96 -25.90
CA TRP A 351 9.87 1.11 -25.47
C TRP A 351 9.94 -0.27 -26.13
N LYS A 352 10.33 -0.33 -27.40
CA LYS A 352 10.59 -1.60 -28.08
C LYS A 352 11.72 -2.38 -27.40
N ALA A 353 12.85 -1.75 -27.06
CA ALA A 353 13.93 -2.43 -26.36
C ALA A 353 13.49 -2.98 -24.98
N ILE A 354 12.63 -2.24 -24.26
CA ILE A 354 12.04 -2.70 -22.99
C ILE A 354 11.14 -3.92 -23.22
N VAL A 355 10.22 -3.86 -24.19
CA VAL A 355 9.32 -4.98 -24.54
C VAL A 355 10.12 -6.20 -25.01
N ASP A 356 11.13 -6.02 -25.85
CA ASP A 356 11.99 -7.10 -26.33
C ASP A 356 12.81 -7.72 -25.17
N THR A 357 13.22 -6.91 -24.18
CA THR A 357 13.98 -7.37 -23.02
C THR A 357 13.14 -8.15 -22.03
N TYR A 358 11.94 -7.65 -21.70
CA TYR A 358 11.13 -8.17 -20.59
C TYR A 358 9.89 -8.96 -21.03
N GLY A 359 9.59 -9.01 -22.34
CA GLY A 359 8.33 -9.51 -22.87
C GLY A 359 7.17 -8.54 -22.62
N THR A 360 5.95 -8.88 -23.02
CA THR A 360 4.76 -8.07 -22.76
C THR A 360 3.52 -8.93 -22.55
N ASP A 361 2.56 -8.40 -21.79
CA ASP A 361 1.18 -8.91 -21.69
C ASP A 361 0.20 -7.98 -22.43
N HIS A 362 0.74 -7.13 -23.32
CA HIS A 362 0.04 -6.13 -24.11
C HIS A 362 -0.72 -5.08 -23.28
N SER A 363 -0.34 -4.86 -22.02
CA SER A 363 -1.01 -3.95 -21.09
C SER A 363 -0.12 -2.77 -20.71
N TYR A 364 -0.60 -1.55 -20.97
CA TYR A 364 0.20 -0.34 -20.79
C TYR A 364 -0.60 0.79 -20.15
N VAL A 365 0.07 1.58 -19.30
CA VAL A 365 -0.30 2.95 -18.97
C VAL A 365 0.67 3.85 -19.70
N VAL A 366 0.15 4.79 -20.48
CA VAL A 366 0.98 5.70 -21.26
C VAL A 366 0.69 7.13 -20.84
N CYS A 367 1.73 7.79 -20.34
CA CYS A 367 1.66 9.17 -19.86
C CYS A 367 2.31 10.12 -20.87
N GLY A 368 1.63 11.21 -21.22
CA GLY A 368 2.12 12.27 -22.10
C GLY A 368 2.92 13.37 -21.39
N GLU A 369 2.63 13.70 -20.13
CA GLU A 369 3.31 14.82 -19.44
C GLU A 369 3.59 14.57 -17.96
N ARG A 370 4.73 15.11 -17.50
CA ARG A 370 5.06 15.30 -16.08
C ARG A 370 5.42 16.74 -15.73
N ALA A 371 5.17 17.69 -16.63
CA ALA A 371 5.65 19.06 -16.48
C ALA A 371 4.61 20.01 -15.88
N PRO A 372 4.95 20.78 -14.82
CA PRO A 372 4.13 21.88 -14.35
C PRO A 372 4.29 23.09 -15.29
N SER A 373 3.19 23.76 -15.59
CA SER A 373 3.05 24.99 -16.40
C SER A 373 2.95 24.81 -17.92
N VAL A 374 1.75 24.46 -18.39
CA VAL A 374 1.26 24.99 -19.66
C VAL A 374 0.22 26.06 -19.34
N THR A 375 0.57 27.33 -19.58
CA THR A 375 -0.31 28.49 -19.34
C THR A 375 -1.42 28.62 -20.40
N ALA A 376 -1.40 27.77 -21.43
CA ALA A 376 -2.43 27.65 -22.47
C ALA A 376 -2.71 26.17 -22.77
N ALA A 377 -3.94 25.82 -23.13
CA ALA A 377 -4.24 24.46 -23.59
C ALA A 377 -3.46 24.19 -24.90
N PRO A 378 -2.67 23.10 -25.00
CA PRO A 378 -1.98 22.77 -26.23
C PRO A 378 -2.99 22.49 -27.35
N GLN A 379 -2.65 22.84 -28.60
CA GLN A 379 -3.44 22.38 -29.75
C GLN A 379 -3.41 20.85 -29.78
N PRO A 380 -4.46 20.14 -30.26
CA PRO A 380 -4.46 18.67 -30.27
C PRO A 380 -3.26 18.04 -31.01
N SER A 381 -2.73 18.72 -32.03
CA SER A 381 -1.51 18.34 -32.76
C SER A 381 -0.22 18.44 -31.94
N GLU A 382 -0.26 19.09 -30.77
CA GLU A 382 0.86 19.26 -29.84
C GLU A 382 0.71 18.38 -28.59
N SER A 383 -0.35 17.57 -28.50
CA SER A 383 -0.59 16.70 -27.36
C SER A 383 0.38 15.52 -27.33
N ARG A 384 1.20 15.50 -26.27
CA ARG A 384 2.10 14.38 -26.00
C ARG A 384 1.37 13.08 -25.72
N SER A 385 0.20 13.11 -25.09
CA SER A 385 -0.57 11.89 -24.79
C SER A 385 -1.04 11.20 -26.08
N LEU A 386 -1.45 11.95 -27.11
CA LEU A 386 -1.79 11.37 -28.43
C LEU A 386 -0.56 10.79 -29.13
N ALA A 387 0.56 11.53 -29.15
CA ALA A 387 1.82 11.04 -29.71
C ALA A 387 2.30 9.76 -29.01
N ALA A 388 2.14 9.70 -27.69
CA ALA A 388 2.50 8.56 -26.87
C ALA A 388 1.64 7.32 -27.19
N ILE A 389 0.32 7.49 -27.32
CA ILE A 389 -0.60 6.41 -27.73
C ILE A 389 -0.22 5.85 -29.10
N GLU A 390 0.02 6.74 -30.07
CA GLU A 390 0.38 6.35 -31.43
C GLU A 390 1.74 5.63 -31.46
N THR A 391 2.72 6.16 -30.74
CA THR A 391 4.04 5.52 -30.59
C THR A 391 3.91 4.12 -29.98
N MET A 392 3.09 3.95 -28.94
CA MET A 392 2.91 2.65 -28.30
C MET A 392 2.23 1.64 -29.23
N ARG A 393 1.29 2.07 -30.08
CA ARG A 393 0.64 1.20 -31.08
C ARG A 393 1.60 0.72 -32.18
N GLN A 394 2.57 1.55 -32.53
CA GLN A 394 3.62 1.17 -33.46
C GLN A 394 4.58 0.15 -32.83
N VAL A 395 4.86 0.29 -31.53
CA VAL A 395 5.69 -0.65 -30.77
C VAL A 395 4.96 -1.98 -30.55
N ASP A 396 3.68 -1.93 -30.19
CA ASP A 396 2.82 -3.08 -29.95
C ASP A 396 1.41 -2.85 -30.51
N PRO A 397 1.08 -3.43 -31.68
CA PRO A 397 -0.24 -3.31 -32.29
C PRO A 397 -1.39 -3.90 -31.46
N GLN A 398 -1.10 -4.76 -30.48
CA GLN A 398 -2.10 -5.37 -29.59
C GLN A 398 -2.27 -4.59 -28.28
N ALA A 399 -1.60 -3.45 -28.13
CA ALA A 399 -1.58 -2.68 -26.89
C ALA A 399 -2.98 -2.29 -26.38
N GLN A 400 -3.26 -2.71 -25.15
CA GLN A 400 -4.32 -2.21 -24.29
C GLN A 400 -3.78 -1.01 -23.52
N ILE A 401 -4.18 0.19 -23.94
CA ILE A 401 -3.62 1.45 -23.45
C ILE A 401 -4.59 2.12 -22.49
N ARG A 402 -4.09 2.44 -21.31
CA ARG A 402 -4.72 3.29 -20.31
C ARG A 402 -4.06 4.65 -20.32
N VAL A 403 -4.86 5.71 -20.30
CA VAL A 403 -4.39 7.08 -20.10
C VAL A 403 -4.85 7.56 -18.73
N PRO A 404 -3.95 8.08 -17.89
CA PRO A 404 -4.32 8.51 -16.55
C PRO A 404 -5.04 9.85 -16.52
N SER A 405 -6.06 9.96 -15.66
CA SER A 405 -6.89 11.16 -15.54
C SER A 405 -6.16 12.36 -14.92
N TRP A 406 -5.02 12.18 -14.24
CA TRP A 406 -4.23 13.32 -13.75
C TRP A 406 -3.62 14.17 -14.88
N GLU A 407 -3.64 13.67 -16.12
CA GLU A 407 -3.27 14.45 -17.30
C GLU A 407 -4.42 15.33 -17.82
N ALA A 408 -5.62 15.26 -17.24
CA ALA A 408 -6.74 16.09 -17.67
C ALA A 408 -6.43 17.60 -17.76
N PRO A 409 -5.58 18.21 -16.90
CA PRO A 409 -5.15 19.59 -17.08
C PRO A 409 -4.37 19.84 -18.37
N SER A 410 -3.59 18.88 -18.87
CA SER A 410 -2.83 19.03 -20.14
C SER A 410 -3.69 18.81 -21.39
N TRP A 411 -4.87 18.21 -21.25
CA TRP A 411 -5.83 18.04 -22.35
C TRP A 411 -6.65 19.29 -22.64
N GLY A 412 -6.61 20.27 -21.74
CA GLY A 412 -7.26 21.57 -21.91
C GLY A 412 -7.77 22.16 -20.60
N ASN A 413 -7.90 23.49 -20.58
CA ASN A 413 -8.32 24.25 -19.40
C ASN A 413 -9.85 24.43 -19.29
N THR A 414 -10.62 23.98 -20.30
CA THR A 414 -12.09 24.04 -20.35
C THR A 414 -12.69 22.64 -20.53
N PRO A 415 -13.91 22.35 -20.02
CA PRO A 415 -14.62 21.10 -20.29
C PRO A 415 -14.73 20.74 -21.77
N GLU A 416 -14.97 21.71 -22.64
CA GLU A 416 -15.14 21.54 -24.10
C GLU A 416 -13.83 21.10 -24.75
N ALA A 417 -12.71 21.76 -24.44
CA ALA A 417 -11.37 21.35 -24.89
C ALA A 417 -11.02 19.93 -24.45
N ARG A 418 -11.30 19.57 -23.19
CA ARG A 418 -11.07 18.21 -22.68
C ARG A 418 -11.94 17.18 -23.41
N SER A 419 -13.22 17.48 -23.62
CA SER A 419 -14.12 16.61 -24.40
C SER A 419 -13.64 16.45 -25.84
N GLY A 420 -13.20 17.55 -26.47
CA GLY A 420 -12.58 17.55 -27.79
C GLY A 420 -11.33 16.68 -27.87
N PHE A 421 -10.46 16.72 -26.87
CA PHE A 421 -9.31 15.81 -26.77
C PHE A 421 -9.75 14.34 -26.65
N ILE A 422 -10.67 14.04 -25.74
CA ILE A 422 -11.16 12.67 -25.48
C ILE A 422 -11.85 12.07 -26.72
N SER A 423 -12.51 12.91 -27.53
CA SER A 423 -13.15 12.49 -28.79
C SER A 423 -12.15 12.03 -29.85
N GLN A 424 -10.91 12.52 -29.80
CA GLN A 424 -9.83 12.15 -30.74
C GLN A 424 -9.09 10.88 -30.33
N LEU A 425 -9.26 10.43 -29.08
CA LEU A 425 -8.63 9.19 -28.63
C LEU A 425 -9.18 8.01 -29.44
N PRO A 426 -8.37 6.98 -29.73
CA PRO A 426 -8.89 5.76 -30.35
C PRO A 426 -9.90 5.04 -29.44
N PRO A 427 -10.98 4.42 -29.96
CA PRO A 427 -12.08 3.84 -29.15
C PRO A 427 -11.67 2.85 -28.05
N ASN A 428 -10.60 2.09 -28.25
CA ASN A 428 -10.09 1.06 -27.34
C ASN A 428 -9.11 1.58 -26.26
N VAL A 429 -8.95 2.90 -26.13
CA VAL A 429 -8.21 3.51 -25.01
C VAL A 429 -9.15 3.64 -23.80
N SER A 430 -8.72 3.10 -22.66
CA SER A 430 -9.41 3.25 -21.38
C SER A 430 -8.78 4.36 -20.54
N PHE A 431 -9.52 4.84 -19.55
CA PHE A 431 -9.01 5.82 -18.59
C PHE A 431 -8.69 5.19 -17.25
N LEU A 432 -7.50 5.47 -16.76
CA LEU A 432 -7.13 5.20 -15.38
C LEU A 432 -7.53 6.40 -14.54
N TYR A 433 -8.65 6.30 -13.84
CA TYR A 433 -9.18 7.36 -13.01
C TYR A 433 -8.45 7.41 -11.67
N TRP A 434 -7.51 8.33 -11.58
CA TRP A 434 -6.79 8.74 -10.39
C TRP A 434 -7.33 10.09 -9.94
N ASP A 435 -7.59 10.22 -8.65
CA ASP A 435 -8.59 11.17 -8.16
C ASP A 435 -8.00 12.30 -7.29
N PRO A 436 -7.57 13.42 -7.90
CA PRO A 436 -7.36 14.67 -7.18
C PRO A 436 -8.64 15.55 -7.14
N ASP A 437 -9.68 15.23 -7.93
CA ASP A 437 -10.86 16.09 -8.15
C ASP A 437 -12.05 15.82 -7.19
N LEU A 438 -12.05 14.74 -6.41
CA LEU A 438 -12.93 14.63 -5.23
C LEU A 438 -12.51 15.57 -4.08
N GLY A 439 -11.52 16.44 -4.31
CA GLY A 439 -11.16 17.57 -3.45
C GLY A 439 -12.31 18.54 -3.13
N ALA A 440 -13.46 18.48 -3.81
CA ALA A 440 -14.66 19.24 -3.44
C ALA A 440 -15.43 18.64 -2.24
N LEU A 441 -15.38 17.31 -2.02
CA LEU A 441 -15.93 16.64 -0.82
C LEU A 441 -15.07 16.87 0.43
N ARG A 442 -13.78 17.18 0.23
CA ARG A 442 -12.74 17.48 1.23
C ARG A 442 -13.19 18.43 2.34
N ARG A 443 -14.02 19.43 2.02
CA ARG A 443 -14.44 20.48 2.97
C ARG A 443 -15.66 20.15 3.83
N ARG A 444 -16.37 19.02 3.60
CA ARG A 444 -17.62 18.69 4.31
C ARG A 444 -17.65 17.32 5.00
N LEU A 445 -16.77 16.39 4.65
CA LEU A 445 -16.68 15.05 5.28
C LEU A 445 -15.77 15.00 6.52
N ASP A 446 -15.31 16.15 7.00
CA ASP A 446 -14.58 16.24 8.26
C ASP A 446 -15.50 15.72 9.38
N LEU A 447 -15.06 14.68 10.08
CA LEU A 447 -15.69 14.00 11.22
C LEU A 447 -16.75 12.93 10.88
N ARG A 448 -16.35 11.64 10.90
CA ARG A 448 -16.86 10.58 11.81
C ARG A 448 -16.68 9.15 11.25
N PHE A 449 -16.23 8.25 12.11
CA PHE A 449 -16.09 6.80 11.84
C PHE A 449 -17.48 6.14 11.71
N VAL A 450 -17.66 5.29 10.70
CA VAL A 450 -18.59 4.13 10.50
C VAL A 450 -20.09 4.25 10.86
N THR A 451 -20.54 5.07 11.82
CA THR A 451 -21.95 5.16 12.22
C THR A 451 -22.79 6.19 11.46
N GLU A 452 -22.20 6.98 10.55
CA GLU A 452 -22.92 8.03 9.79
C GLU A 452 -22.78 7.88 8.25
N ILE A 453 -22.66 6.66 7.73
CA ILE A 453 -22.67 6.42 6.27
C ILE A 453 -24.03 6.84 5.65
N GLU A 454 -25.13 6.71 6.39
CA GLU A 454 -26.45 7.22 5.97
C GLU A 454 -26.49 8.75 5.76
N ARG A 455 -25.54 9.49 6.36
CA ARG A 455 -25.37 10.92 6.14
C ARG A 455 -24.54 11.26 4.90
N ILE A 456 -23.71 10.34 4.39
CA ILE A 456 -22.99 10.54 3.12
C ILE A 456 -24.01 10.59 1.99
N ASP A 457 -25.01 9.70 1.99
CA ASP A 457 -26.11 9.72 1.01
C ASP A 457 -26.93 11.02 1.07
N SER A 458 -27.15 11.60 2.25
CA SER A 458 -27.85 12.88 2.39
C SER A 458 -26.98 14.11 2.04
N LEU A 459 -25.68 14.07 2.32
CA LEU A 459 -24.71 15.11 1.93
C LEU A 459 -24.42 15.14 0.43
N MET A 460 -24.59 14.01 -0.26
CA MET A 460 -24.48 13.86 -1.71
C MET A 460 -25.74 14.35 -2.47
N SER A 461 -26.78 14.84 -1.75
CA SER A 461 -27.98 15.42 -2.36
C SER A 461 -27.83 16.95 -2.55
N GLY A 462 -27.82 17.40 -3.80
CA GLY A 462 -27.61 18.80 -4.21
C GLY A 462 -26.61 18.93 -5.36
N SER A 463 -26.21 20.16 -5.71
CA SER A 463 -25.32 20.56 -6.82
C SER A 463 -23.96 19.83 -6.95
N TYR A 464 -23.67 18.88 -6.07
CA TYR A 464 -22.54 17.96 -6.07
C TYR A 464 -22.72 16.74 -6.98
N ARG A 465 -23.98 16.40 -7.34
CA ARG A 465 -24.25 15.46 -8.44
C ARG A 465 -23.59 15.98 -9.72
N ASP A 466 -23.59 17.28 -10.00
CA ASP A 466 -23.14 17.78 -11.30
C ASP A 466 -21.62 17.64 -11.56
N THR A 467 -20.76 17.56 -10.53
CA THR A 467 -19.30 17.37 -10.71
C THR A 467 -18.89 15.92 -11.01
N VAL A 468 -19.61 14.93 -10.48
CA VAL A 468 -19.31 13.50 -10.70
C VAL A 468 -20.06 12.98 -11.94
N TYR A 469 -21.30 13.44 -12.16
CA TYR A 469 -22.11 13.04 -13.32
C TYR A 469 -21.50 13.50 -14.64
N THR A 470 -20.73 14.60 -14.64
CA THR A 470 -20.01 15.05 -15.84
C THR A 470 -18.85 14.13 -16.25
N ALA A 471 -18.35 13.21 -15.41
CA ALA A 471 -17.31 12.27 -15.83
C ALA A 471 -17.82 11.24 -16.85
N ALA A 472 -19.02 10.68 -16.67
CA ALA A 472 -19.56 9.64 -17.58
C ALA A 472 -19.88 10.17 -19.00
N ASP A 473 -20.29 11.43 -19.10
CA ASP A 473 -20.49 12.15 -20.37
C ASP A 473 -19.15 12.67 -20.94
N ARG A 474 -18.19 13.08 -20.11
CA ARG A 474 -16.84 13.52 -20.55
C ARG A 474 -15.99 12.39 -21.11
N LEU A 475 -16.15 11.15 -20.65
CA LEU A 475 -15.38 10.00 -21.14
C LEU A 475 -15.90 9.46 -22.48
N ALA A 476 -16.89 10.11 -23.11
CA ALA A 476 -17.42 9.77 -24.44
C ALA A 476 -17.78 8.27 -24.60
N GLY A 477 -18.32 7.63 -23.54
CA GLY A 477 -18.71 6.22 -23.59
C GLY A 477 -17.61 5.19 -23.29
N ARG A 478 -16.39 5.62 -23.01
CA ARG A 478 -15.21 4.74 -22.83
C ARG A 478 -15.18 4.03 -21.48
N SER A 479 -14.41 2.95 -21.43
CA SER A 479 -14.15 2.18 -20.21
C SER A 479 -13.26 2.94 -19.23
N LEU A 480 -13.53 2.72 -17.95
CA LEU A 480 -12.89 3.34 -16.81
C LEU A 480 -12.25 2.29 -15.91
N GLU A 481 -11.10 2.60 -15.32
CA GLU A 481 -10.49 1.82 -14.26
C GLU A 481 -10.20 2.72 -13.06
N TYR A 482 -10.62 2.32 -11.86
CA TYR A 482 -10.39 3.11 -10.66
C TYR A 482 -8.97 2.94 -10.15
N ALA A 483 -8.28 4.02 -9.83
CA ALA A 483 -7.03 4.01 -9.08
C ALA A 483 -7.20 4.73 -7.75
N VAL A 484 -6.94 4.02 -6.65
CA VAL A 484 -7.12 4.56 -5.28
C VAL A 484 -5.77 4.85 -4.62
N PRO A 485 -5.35 6.14 -4.57
CA PRO A 485 -4.20 6.60 -3.79
C PRO A 485 -4.54 6.82 -2.33
N TRP A 486 -4.29 5.79 -1.51
CA TRP A 486 -4.46 5.89 -0.07
C TRP A 486 -3.20 6.35 0.69
N SER A 487 -2.06 6.58 0.01
CA SER A 487 -0.93 7.35 0.53
C SER A 487 -0.65 8.55 -0.38
N ASP A 488 -0.44 9.75 0.18
CA ASP A 488 0.09 10.89 -0.59
C ASP A 488 1.60 10.97 -0.38
N GLY A 489 2.34 10.69 -1.43
CA GLY A 489 3.78 10.70 -1.37
C GLY A 489 4.38 9.54 -0.56
N PRO A 490 5.72 9.44 -0.59
CA PRO A 490 6.49 8.34 -0.05
C PRO A 490 6.84 8.47 1.45
N ASN A 491 6.09 9.27 2.20
CA ASN A 491 6.21 9.36 3.66
C ASN A 491 5.24 8.38 4.32
N ASP A 492 5.72 7.63 5.30
CA ASP A 492 4.99 6.52 5.95
C ASP A 492 3.98 7.04 6.99
N ASP A 493 3.03 7.85 6.53
CA ASP A 493 1.89 8.32 7.31
C ASP A 493 0.97 7.14 7.68
N LEU A 494 1.37 6.44 8.74
CA LEU A 494 0.83 5.19 9.28
C LEU A 494 -0.69 5.12 9.41
N PHE A 495 -1.37 6.26 9.52
CA PHE A 495 -2.79 6.33 9.85
C PHE A 495 -3.54 7.38 9.03
N THR A 496 -3.20 7.57 7.75
CA THR A 496 -4.05 8.41 6.90
C THR A 496 -5.46 7.82 6.81
N ASN A 497 -6.45 8.58 7.30
CA ASN A 497 -7.86 8.22 7.21
C ASN A 497 -8.38 8.45 5.79
N ARG A 498 -8.00 7.58 4.85
CA ARG A 498 -8.46 7.60 3.45
C ARG A 498 -9.48 6.53 3.11
N PHE A 499 -10.10 5.92 4.13
CA PHE A 499 -11.24 5.03 3.97
C PHE A 499 -12.36 5.64 3.13
N TRP A 500 -12.54 6.95 3.21
CA TRP A 500 -13.54 7.68 2.43
C TRP A 500 -13.30 7.59 0.91
N LEU A 501 -12.05 7.48 0.42
CA LEU A 501 -11.76 7.29 -1.01
C LEU A 501 -12.30 5.94 -1.50
N LEU A 502 -12.05 4.88 -0.73
CA LEU A 502 -12.57 3.55 -1.05
C LEU A 502 -14.10 3.49 -0.94
N ALA A 503 -14.67 4.12 0.10
CA ALA A 503 -16.13 4.24 0.25
C ALA A 503 -16.78 5.04 -0.88
N ASN A 504 -16.10 6.07 -1.40
CA ASN A 504 -16.56 6.83 -2.56
C ASN A 504 -16.51 5.99 -3.84
N CYS A 505 -15.44 5.21 -4.07
CA CYS A 505 -15.37 4.28 -5.19
C CYS A 505 -16.53 3.27 -5.13
N PHE A 506 -16.86 2.78 -3.93
CA PHE A 506 -18.02 1.93 -3.69
C PHE A 506 -19.34 2.63 -4.05
N HIS A 507 -19.56 3.85 -3.56
CA HIS A 507 -20.79 4.59 -3.86
C HIS A 507 -20.92 4.89 -5.36
N HIS A 508 -19.83 5.33 -5.99
CA HIS A 508 -19.80 5.61 -7.43
C HIS A 508 -20.07 4.36 -8.27
N PHE A 509 -19.46 3.22 -7.91
CA PHE A 509 -19.68 1.93 -8.55
C PHE A 509 -21.14 1.45 -8.44
N ASN A 510 -21.78 1.59 -7.28
CA ASN A 510 -23.11 1.03 -7.03
C ASN A 510 -24.28 1.96 -7.41
N HIS A 511 -24.09 3.28 -7.41
CA HIS A 511 -25.22 4.23 -7.50
C HIS A 511 -25.12 5.26 -8.63
N LEU A 512 -23.91 5.57 -9.11
CA LEU A 512 -23.70 6.74 -9.98
C LEU A 512 -23.37 6.36 -11.42
N ILE A 513 -22.74 5.20 -11.66
CA ILE A 513 -22.52 4.70 -13.01
C ILE A 513 -23.71 3.80 -13.39
N PRO A 514 -24.56 4.18 -14.36
CA PRO A 514 -25.46 3.21 -14.97
C PRO A 514 -24.61 2.08 -15.58
N ALA A 515 -24.86 0.86 -15.11
CA ALA A 515 -24.06 -0.33 -15.41
C ALA A 515 -23.68 -0.49 -16.90
N PRO A 516 -22.45 -0.96 -17.23
CA PRO A 516 -21.19 -0.85 -16.50
C PRO A 516 -20.05 -0.31 -17.40
N LYS A 517 -19.53 0.88 -17.09
CA LYS A 517 -18.31 1.43 -17.75
C LYS A 517 -17.02 1.20 -16.96
N ALA A 518 -17.09 0.86 -15.67
CA ALA A 518 -15.91 0.56 -14.87
C ALA A 518 -15.50 -0.92 -15.01
N VAL A 519 -14.31 -1.18 -15.54
CA VAL A 519 -13.83 -2.53 -15.92
C VAL A 519 -12.66 -3.02 -15.08
N GLY A 520 -11.99 -2.13 -14.35
CA GLY A 520 -10.79 -2.43 -13.58
C GLY A 520 -10.67 -1.64 -12.27
N PHE A 521 -9.87 -2.17 -11.35
CA PHE A 521 -9.51 -1.53 -10.08
C PHE A 521 -8.01 -1.63 -9.83
N TRP A 522 -7.43 -0.54 -9.34
CA TRP A 522 -6.01 -0.37 -9.09
C TRP A 522 -5.79 0.05 -7.64
N ASN A 523 -5.04 -0.78 -6.90
CA ASN A 523 -4.44 -0.35 -5.65
C ASN A 523 -3.17 0.42 -6.00
N TRP A 524 -3.25 1.76 -5.96
CA TRP A 524 -2.21 2.67 -6.47
C TRP A 524 -1.66 3.52 -5.35
N HIS A 525 -0.49 3.23 -4.80
CA HIS A 525 0.04 4.03 -3.70
C HIS A 525 1.57 4.01 -3.65
N ASP A 526 2.16 5.04 -3.03
CA ASP A 526 3.59 5.31 -3.08
C ASP A 526 4.42 4.49 -2.07
N LEU A 527 3.77 3.89 -1.05
CA LEU A 527 4.42 3.10 -0.01
C LEU A 527 3.68 1.83 0.41
N ARG A 528 4.38 0.71 0.49
CA ARG A 528 3.75 -0.57 0.87
C ARG A 528 3.83 -0.79 2.39
N ARG A 529 2.96 -1.64 2.94
CA ARG A 529 3.02 -2.10 4.36
C ARG A 529 2.96 -0.97 5.42
N VAL A 530 2.37 0.16 5.06
CA VAL A 530 2.08 1.27 5.98
C VAL A 530 0.76 1.02 6.71
N ASN A 531 -0.26 0.55 5.98
CA ASN A 531 -1.57 0.21 6.53
C ASN A 531 -2.10 -1.09 5.89
N PRO A 532 -1.74 -2.27 6.43
CA PRO A 532 -2.13 -3.57 5.87
C PRO A 532 -3.65 -3.77 5.74
N MET A 533 -4.45 -3.09 6.57
CA MET A 533 -5.90 -3.12 6.47
C MET A 533 -6.39 -2.44 5.18
N MET A 534 -5.80 -1.33 4.76
CA MET A 534 -6.18 -0.67 3.51
C MET A 534 -5.86 -1.52 2.28
N ASP A 535 -4.70 -2.19 2.28
CA ASP A 535 -4.34 -3.15 1.23
C ASP A 535 -5.35 -4.30 1.14
N ASP A 536 -5.77 -4.86 2.28
CA ASP A 536 -6.78 -5.92 2.34
C ASP A 536 -8.14 -5.44 1.85
N LEU A 537 -8.61 -4.28 2.31
CA LEU A 537 -9.91 -3.73 1.91
C LEU A 537 -9.97 -3.34 0.43
N CYS A 538 -8.88 -2.81 -0.13
CA CYS A 538 -8.78 -2.53 -1.57
C CYS A 538 -8.90 -3.83 -2.38
N ALA A 539 -8.27 -4.91 -1.93
CA ALA A 539 -8.40 -6.22 -2.56
C ALA A 539 -9.82 -6.81 -2.44
N GLU A 540 -10.44 -6.72 -1.25
CA GLU A 540 -11.83 -7.15 -1.05
C GLU A 540 -12.79 -6.37 -1.94
N PHE A 541 -12.56 -5.07 -2.13
CA PHE A 541 -13.35 -4.24 -3.04
C PHE A 541 -13.15 -4.64 -4.51
N ALA A 542 -11.90 -4.88 -4.92
CA ALA A 542 -11.58 -5.35 -6.25
C ALA A 542 -12.26 -6.70 -6.59
N TRP A 543 -12.49 -7.56 -5.59
CA TRP A 543 -13.19 -8.83 -5.77
C TRP A 543 -14.71 -8.69 -5.64
N GLY A 544 -15.21 -7.98 -4.63
CA GLY A 544 -16.58 -8.05 -4.16
C GLY A 544 -17.33 -6.72 -4.12
N ALA A 545 -16.96 -5.73 -4.94
CA ALA A 545 -17.42 -4.33 -4.99
C ALA A 545 -18.77 -3.96 -4.33
N ALA A 546 -19.85 -4.74 -4.45
CA ALA A 546 -21.16 -4.47 -3.84
C ALA A 546 -21.31 -4.87 -2.34
N TYR A 547 -20.36 -5.63 -1.78
CA TYR A 547 -20.50 -6.30 -0.48
C TYR A 547 -19.57 -5.78 0.61
N VAL A 548 -18.59 -4.95 0.28
CA VAL A 548 -17.57 -4.49 1.23
C VAL A 548 -18.15 -3.48 2.24
N TRP A 549 -19.17 -2.70 1.86
CA TRP A 549 -19.61 -1.53 2.65
C TRP A 549 -21.05 -1.54 3.17
N ARG A 550 -21.71 -2.70 3.28
CA ARG A 550 -23.05 -2.75 3.92
C ARG A 550 -22.94 -2.55 5.44
N ALA A 551 -23.39 -1.39 5.91
CA ALA A 551 -23.68 -1.16 7.32
C ALA A 551 -25.03 -1.82 7.65
N GLU A 552 -25.01 -3.00 8.26
CA GLU A 552 -26.19 -3.51 8.94
C GLU A 552 -26.22 -2.87 10.32
N GLY A 553 -27.14 -1.92 10.53
CA GLY A 553 -27.53 -1.32 11.81
C GLY A 553 -26.45 -1.20 12.89
N ALA A 554 -25.85 -0.02 13.06
CA ALA A 554 -24.97 0.37 14.17
C ALA A 554 -23.74 -0.54 14.48
N GLN A 555 -23.52 -1.63 13.75
CA GLN A 555 -22.38 -2.53 13.92
C GLN A 555 -21.28 -2.26 12.87
N THR A 556 -20.05 -2.61 13.24
CA THR A 556 -18.83 -2.39 12.45
C THR A 556 -18.96 -2.92 11.01
N ASN A 557 -18.35 -2.21 10.06
CA ASN A 557 -18.28 -2.63 8.65
C ASN A 557 -17.85 -4.11 8.52
N ARG A 558 -18.55 -4.89 7.69
CA ARG A 558 -18.33 -6.34 7.52
C ARG A 558 -16.91 -6.69 7.07
N ALA A 559 -16.33 -5.92 6.15
CA ALA A 559 -14.98 -6.17 5.64
C ALA A 559 -13.92 -5.86 6.70
N VAL A 560 -14.06 -4.78 7.47
CA VAL A 560 -13.20 -4.48 8.62
C VAL A 560 -13.31 -5.58 9.68
N SER A 561 -14.53 -6.04 9.97
CA SER A 561 -14.76 -7.12 10.93
C SER A 561 -14.12 -8.43 10.46
N SER A 562 -14.21 -8.74 9.16
CA SER A 562 -13.55 -9.91 8.55
C SER A 562 -12.03 -9.82 8.59
N TYR A 563 -11.44 -8.66 8.30
CA TYR A 563 -10.00 -8.42 8.44
C TYR A 563 -9.54 -8.71 9.87
N LEU A 564 -10.24 -8.16 10.87
CA LEU A 564 -9.88 -8.34 12.28
C LEU A 564 -10.05 -9.80 12.74
N GLN A 565 -11.08 -10.51 12.26
CA GLN A 565 -11.30 -11.94 12.54
C GLN A 565 -10.18 -12.83 11.98
N ARG A 566 -9.63 -12.48 10.80
CA ARG A 566 -8.50 -13.18 10.21
C ARG A 566 -7.16 -12.79 10.82
N ARG A 567 -7.04 -11.60 11.41
CA ARG A 567 -5.78 -11.08 11.99
C ARG A 567 -5.59 -11.41 13.47
N TYR A 568 -6.66 -11.47 14.25
CA TYR A 568 -6.61 -11.66 15.70
C TYR A 568 -7.50 -12.82 16.18
N ALA A 569 -7.16 -13.36 17.36
CA ALA A 569 -8.03 -14.31 18.04
C ALA A 569 -9.37 -13.65 18.43
N PRO A 570 -10.50 -14.41 18.53
CA PRO A 570 -11.83 -13.85 18.77
C PRO A 570 -11.91 -12.87 19.96
N ALA A 571 -11.23 -13.18 21.07
CA ALA A 571 -11.24 -12.33 22.27
C ALA A 571 -10.50 -10.99 22.09
N ALA A 572 -9.62 -10.87 21.10
CA ALA A 572 -8.83 -9.67 20.82
C ALA A 572 -9.46 -8.75 19.76
N ILE A 573 -10.46 -9.22 19.00
CA ILE A 573 -11.04 -8.49 17.86
C ILE A 573 -11.58 -7.12 18.26
N PHE A 574 -12.57 -7.08 19.17
CA PHE A 574 -13.24 -5.83 19.53
C PHE A 574 -12.29 -4.82 20.19
N PRO A 575 -11.45 -5.22 21.16
CA PRO A 575 -10.52 -4.30 21.77
C PRO A 575 -9.46 -3.75 20.80
N MET A 576 -8.90 -4.60 19.91
CA MET A 576 -7.96 -4.13 18.89
C MET A 576 -8.64 -3.23 17.85
N ALA A 577 -9.91 -3.49 17.51
CA ALA A 577 -10.69 -2.59 16.66
C ALA A 577 -10.82 -1.19 17.27
N GLU A 578 -11.13 -1.12 18.57
CA GLU A 578 -11.25 0.17 19.27
C GLU A 578 -9.88 0.86 19.39
N ALA A 579 -8.80 0.11 19.65
CA ALA A 579 -7.44 0.66 19.64
C ALA A 579 -7.09 1.29 18.28
N GLN A 580 -7.29 0.57 17.17
CA GLN A 580 -7.04 1.08 15.82
C GLN A 580 -7.89 2.32 15.49
N LYS A 581 -9.16 2.32 15.89
CA LYS A 581 -10.07 3.45 15.72
C LYS A 581 -9.59 4.69 16.49
N GLN A 582 -9.09 4.54 17.72
CA GLN A 582 -8.51 5.65 18.47
C GLN A 582 -7.21 6.14 17.83
N GLY A 583 -6.39 5.24 17.29
CA GLY A 583 -5.18 5.58 16.53
C GLY A 583 -5.49 6.45 15.31
N LEU A 584 -6.53 6.08 14.55
CA LEU A 584 -7.02 6.86 13.41
C LEU A 584 -7.61 8.22 13.81
N ARG A 585 -8.28 8.32 14.97
CA ARG A 585 -8.78 9.61 15.51
C ARG A 585 -7.65 10.55 15.90
N GLY A 586 -6.55 9.99 16.42
CA GLY A 586 -5.35 10.76 16.74
C GLY A 586 -4.52 11.13 15.52
N ALA A 587 -4.72 10.50 14.37
CA ALA A 587 -3.86 10.70 13.21
C ALA A 587 -3.98 12.13 12.63
N PRO A 588 -2.88 12.73 12.15
CA PRO A 588 -2.93 14.02 11.49
C PRO A 588 -3.84 13.97 10.25
N ARG A 589 -4.46 15.12 9.93
CA ARG A 589 -5.39 15.20 8.80
C ARG A 589 -4.64 14.93 7.48
N PRO A 590 -5.31 14.35 6.46
CA PRO A 590 -4.69 14.10 5.15
C PRO A 590 -4.11 15.36 4.49
N GLU A 591 -4.71 16.53 4.74
CA GLU A 591 -4.27 17.83 4.21
C GLU A 591 -2.99 18.35 4.86
N THR A 592 -2.74 17.88 6.07
CA THR A 592 -1.61 18.28 6.89
C THR A 592 -0.52 17.21 6.83
N GLY A 593 -0.36 16.53 5.70
CA GLY A 593 0.55 15.39 5.52
C GLY A 593 1.87 15.53 6.29
N VAL A 594 2.38 14.36 6.68
CA VAL A 594 3.67 14.08 7.28
C VAL A 594 3.73 14.17 8.82
N ASN A 595 3.69 13.01 9.50
CA ASN A 595 4.07 12.83 10.93
C ASN A 595 5.44 13.47 11.26
N TYR A 596 6.28 13.68 10.25
CA TYR A 596 7.60 14.29 10.31
C TYR A 596 7.63 15.83 10.26
N ARG A 597 6.51 16.55 10.46
CA ARG A 597 6.53 18.02 10.48
C ARG A 597 7.45 18.62 11.55
N ALA A 598 7.55 17.95 12.70
CA ALA A 598 8.53 18.27 13.74
C ALA A 598 10.00 18.01 13.32
N TYR A 599 10.22 17.45 12.12
CA TYR A 599 11.51 17.00 11.59
C TYR A 599 11.84 17.60 10.20
N THR A 600 10.89 18.29 9.56
CA THR A 600 11.01 18.78 8.15
C THR A 600 10.72 20.28 7.98
N GLY A 601 10.06 20.94 8.94
CA GLY A 601 9.85 22.40 8.93
C GLY A 601 8.59 22.89 8.17
N TRP A 602 7.76 22.00 7.64
CA TRP A 602 6.53 22.40 6.92
C TRP A 602 5.35 22.77 7.83
N GLY A 603 5.05 24.08 7.93
CA GLY A 603 3.72 24.63 8.25
C GLY A 603 3.32 24.73 9.73
N SER A 604 2.31 25.57 10.00
CA SER A 604 1.71 25.77 11.34
C SER A 604 1.07 24.48 11.88
N ILE A 605 1.25 24.26 13.18
CA ILE A 605 1.01 22.97 13.83
C ILE A 605 -0.39 22.96 14.46
N SER A 606 -1.38 22.51 13.69
CA SER A 606 -2.68 22.08 14.19
C SER A 606 -2.81 20.55 14.04
N ALA A 607 -2.01 19.80 14.80
CA ALA A 607 -2.18 18.36 14.93
C ALA A 607 -3.26 18.06 15.99
N PRO A 608 -4.02 16.96 15.87
CA PRO A 608 -4.78 16.44 17.01
C PRO A 608 -3.81 16.22 18.18
N GLY A 609 -4.19 16.60 19.39
CA GLY A 609 -3.35 16.30 20.56
C GLY A 609 -3.16 14.79 20.74
N SER A 610 -2.07 14.38 21.39
CA SER A 610 -1.63 12.99 21.53
C SER A 610 -2.57 12.10 22.35
N SER A 611 -3.67 12.64 22.87
CA SER A 611 -4.59 11.95 23.78
C SER A 611 -5.24 10.72 23.14
N ALA A 612 -5.79 10.86 21.93
CA ALA A 612 -6.43 9.73 21.24
C ALA A 612 -5.42 8.64 20.88
N ALA A 613 -4.22 9.03 20.42
CA ALA A 613 -3.14 8.09 20.13
C ALA A 613 -2.61 7.39 21.40
N ARG A 614 -2.53 8.10 22.53
CA ARG A 614 -2.22 7.48 23.85
C ARG A 614 -3.27 6.45 24.23
N THR A 615 -4.56 6.78 24.11
CA THR A 615 -5.65 5.84 24.39
C THR A 615 -5.57 4.60 23.50
N ALA A 616 -5.22 4.78 22.22
CA ALA A 616 -5.03 3.66 21.29
C ALA A 616 -3.95 2.68 21.79
N VAL A 617 -2.78 3.19 22.20
CA VAL A 617 -1.69 2.38 22.74
C VAL A 617 -2.11 1.70 24.05
N ALA A 618 -2.75 2.43 24.96
CA ALA A 618 -3.21 1.88 26.24
C ALA A 618 -4.21 0.73 26.06
N LEU A 619 -5.18 0.89 25.14
CA LEU A 619 -6.15 -0.16 24.80
C LEU A 619 -5.45 -1.38 24.21
N ALA A 620 -4.53 -1.19 23.25
CA ALA A 620 -3.79 -2.30 22.66
C ALA A 620 -2.97 -3.07 23.71
N LEU A 621 -2.26 -2.37 24.59
CA LEU A 621 -1.48 -2.97 25.69
C LEU A 621 -2.35 -3.76 26.68
N ALA A 622 -3.51 -3.23 27.04
CA ALA A 622 -4.46 -3.94 27.92
C ALA A 622 -4.93 -5.28 27.33
N CYS A 623 -4.83 -5.44 26.00
CA CYS A 623 -5.27 -6.64 25.28
C CYS A 623 -4.16 -7.67 25.08
N LYS A 624 -2.93 -7.38 25.51
CA LYS A 624 -1.78 -8.28 25.40
C LYS A 624 -2.07 -9.74 25.78
N PRO A 625 -2.81 -10.07 26.85
CA PRO A 625 -3.04 -11.46 27.24
C PRO A 625 -3.76 -12.31 26.17
N VAL A 626 -4.56 -11.68 25.32
CA VAL A 626 -5.34 -12.36 24.27
C VAL A 626 -4.84 -12.04 22.86
N ALA A 627 -4.28 -10.86 22.65
CA ALA A 627 -3.86 -10.38 21.33
C ALA A 627 -2.47 -10.89 20.94
N SER A 628 -1.57 -11.15 21.91
CA SER A 628 -0.20 -11.62 21.66
C SER A 628 -0.09 -12.99 20.99
N ALA A 629 -1.20 -13.76 20.93
CA ALA A 629 -1.28 -14.98 20.13
C ALA A 629 -1.23 -14.71 18.61
N SER A 630 -1.60 -13.50 18.18
CA SER A 630 -1.45 -13.08 16.79
C SER A 630 0.01 -12.71 16.50
N PRO A 631 0.61 -13.23 15.42
CA PRO A 631 1.97 -12.84 15.02
C PRO A 631 2.07 -11.37 14.61
N PHE A 632 0.93 -10.68 14.42
CA PHE A 632 0.87 -9.28 14.00
C PHE A 632 0.75 -8.30 15.18
N TYR A 633 0.47 -8.77 16.40
CA TYR A 633 0.16 -7.89 17.52
C TYR A 633 1.30 -6.91 17.85
N GLU A 634 2.54 -7.39 17.93
CA GLU A 634 3.70 -6.54 18.20
C GLU A 634 3.98 -5.59 17.02
N ALA A 635 3.73 -6.03 15.78
CA ALA A 635 3.83 -5.18 14.59
C ALA A 635 2.83 -4.01 14.63
N ASP A 636 1.58 -4.31 14.95
CA ASP A 636 0.52 -3.30 15.05
C ASP A 636 0.77 -2.32 16.22
N LEU A 637 1.38 -2.80 17.31
CA LEU A 637 1.83 -1.95 18.41
C LEU A 637 2.98 -1.02 18.02
N VAL A 638 3.93 -1.47 17.18
CA VAL A 638 4.96 -0.59 16.64
C VAL A 638 4.30 0.58 15.90
N ASP A 639 3.33 0.31 15.03
CA ASP A 639 2.69 1.36 14.24
C ASP A 639 1.83 2.29 15.14
N LEU A 640 1.02 1.76 16.06
CA LEU A 640 0.26 2.57 17.04
C LEU A 640 1.18 3.41 17.93
N GLY A 641 2.27 2.81 18.42
CA GLY A 641 3.25 3.47 19.28
C GLY A 641 4.00 4.58 18.56
N ARG A 642 4.42 4.36 17.31
CA ARG A 642 5.05 5.38 16.46
C ARG A 642 4.13 6.58 16.27
N ASN A 643 2.85 6.35 15.95
CA ASN A 643 1.86 7.42 15.81
C ASN A 643 1.74 8.26 17.11
N TYR A 644 1.63 7.61 18.26
CA TYR A 644 1.58 8.30 19.55
C TYR A 644 2.85 9.11 19.85
N LEU A 645 4.02 8.49 19.69
CA LEU A 645 5.29 9.10 20.05
C LEU A 645 5.65 10.27 19.13
N HIS A 646 5.36 10.19 17.83
CA HIS A 646 5.53 11.32 16.90
C HIS A 646 4.69 12.53 17.30
N GLN A 647 3.41 12.32 17.65
CA GLN A 647 2.54 13.40 18.13
C GLN A 647 3.07 14.02 19.43
N LEU A 648 3.52 13.18 20.37
CA LEU A 648 4.07 13.63 21.64
C LEU A 648 5.36 14.43 21.47
N ILE A 649 6.23 14.00 20.56
CA ILE A 649 7.45 14.71 20.18
C ILE A 649 7.08 16.07 19.58
N GLN A 650 6.16 16.11 18.62
CA GLN A 650 5.69 17.34 18.00
C GLN A 650 5.10 18.33 19.01
N GLU A 651 4.27 17.86 19.94
CA GLU A 651 3.76 18.71 21.01
C GLU A 651 4.86 19.25 21.93
N SER A 652 5.85 18.40 22.26
CA SER A 652 6.93 18.78 23.17
C SER A 652 7.84 19.81 22.52
N CYS A 653 8.15 19.62 21.23
CA CYS A 653 8.77 20.59 20.35
C CYS A 653 8.03 21.94 20.37
N ASN A 654 6.71 21.95 20.17
CA ASN A 654 5.92 23.17 20.24
C ASN A 654 5.99 23.88 21.59
N ARG A 655 5.96 23.10 22.68
CA ARG A 655 6.13 23.63 24.03
C ARG A 655 7.49 24.31 24.21
N VAL A 656 8.58 23.72 23.70
CA VAL A 656 9.92 24.32 23.75
C VAL A 656 9.92 25.70 23.06
N LEU A 657 9.41 25.80 21.82
CA LEU A 657 9.39 27.09 21.12
C LEU A 657 8.40 28.10 21.71
N ALA A 658 7.28 27.64 22.25
CA ALA A 658 6.31 28.51 22.94
C ALA A 658 6.94 29.17 24.17
N VAL A 659 7.68 28.40 24.99
CA VAL A 659 8.40 28.93 26.16
C VAL A 659 9.39 30.03 25.75
N VAL A 660 10.15 29.84 24.67
CA VAL A 660 11.06 30.88 24.16
C VAL A 660 10.28 32.11 23.69
N ARG A 661 9.19 31.92 22.95
CA ARG A 661 8.36 33.03 22.45
C ARG A 661 7.76 33.85 23.58
N ASP A 662 7.25 33.19 24.62
CA ASP A 662 6.66 33.83 25.79
C ASP A 662 7.72 34.59 26.61
N ALA A 663 8.92 34.02 26.78
CA ALA A 663 10.04 34.68 27.41
C ALA A 663 10.49 35.95 26.66
N LYS A 664 10.62 35.88 25.33
CA LYS A 664 10.93 37.05 24.47
C LYS A 664 9.85 38.13 24.57
N ARG A 665 8.57 37.73 24.57
CA ARG A 665 7.45 38.66 24.73
C ARG A 665 7.48 39.34 26.09
N ALA A 666 7.73 38.59 27.16
CA ALA A 666 7.85 39.14 28.51
C ALA A 666 9.03 40.11 28.62
N ALA A 667 10.17 39.79 28.01
CA ALA A 667 11.33 40.68 27.92
C ALA A 667 11.00 42.01 27.21
N ALA A 668 10.17 41.97 26.16
CA ALA A 668 9.79 43.14 25.39
C ALA A 668 8.73 44.04 26.07
N THR A 669 7.85 43.49 26.92
CA THR A 669 6.74 44.26 27.51
C THR A 669 6.95 44.66 28.96
N ASN A 670 7.35 43.72 29.83
CA ASN A 670 7.32 43.90 31.29
C ASN A 670 8.71 43.75 31.96
N GLY A 671 9.75 43.49 31.16
CA GLY A 671 11.07 43.10 31.65
C GLY A 671 11.14 41.62 32.01
N TYR A 672 12.26 40.96 31.67
CA TYR A 672 12.48 39.55 31.96
C TYR A 672 13.01 39.38 33.40
N SER A 673 12.09 39.33 34.37
CA SER A 673 12.44 39.21 35.79
C SER A 673 13.03 37.84 36.13
N SER A 674 13.70 37.75 37.28
CA SER A 674 14.22 36.47 37.80
C SER A 674 13.13 35.41 37.95
N GLN A 675 11.92 35.81 38.37
CA GLN A 675 10.78 34.90 38.51
C GLN A 675 10.31 34.36 37.15
N VAL A 676 10.13 35.23 36.15
CA VAL A 676 9.73 34.80 34.79
C VAL A 676 10.79 33.90 34.18
N LYS A 677 12.06 34.15 34.47
CA LYS A 677 13.18 33.30 34.06
C LYS A 677 13.11 31.91 34.68
N GLU A 678 12.90 31.81 35.99
CA GLU A 678 12.75 30.54 36.70
C GLU A 678 11.55 29.73 36.19
N GLU A 679 10.38 30.38 36.01
CA GLU A 679 9.18 29.75 35.47
C GLU A 679 9.39 29.24 34.04
N SER A 680 10.06 30.03 33.19
CA SER A 680 10.40 29.64 31.82
C SER A 680 11.38 28.46 31.78
N LEU A 681 12.39 28.45 32.65
CA LEU A 681 13.35 27.35 32.75
C LEU A 681 12.69 26.07 33.25
N ALA A 682 11.78 26.15 34.23
CA ALA A 682 11.02 24.99 34.70
C ALA A 682 10.10 24.43 33.59
N ALA A 683 9.43 25.30 32.83
CA ALA A 683 8.62 24.89 31.69
C ALA A 683 9.47 24.24 30.58
N LEU A 684 10.65 24.79 30.29
CA LEU A 684 11.61 24.21 29.34
C LEU A 684 12.09 22.83 29.80
N GLN A 685 12.47 22.67 31.07
CA GLN A 685 12.91 21.37 31.62
C GLN A 685 11.83 20.29 31.49
N LYS A 686 10.56 20.65 31.73
CA LYS A 686 9.44 19.72 31.55
C LYS A 686 9.27 19.31 30.08
N ALA A 687 9.33 20.27 29.16
CA ALA A 687 9.22 20.01 27.73
C ALA A 687 10.43 19.19 27.19
N GLU A 688 11.64 19.49 27.66
CA GLU A 688 12.87 18.76 27.36
C GLU A 688 12.78 17.30 27.80
N LYS A 689 12.40 17.05 29.06
CA LYS A 689 12.26 15.68 29.58
C LYS A 689 11.30 14.85 28.73
N GLN A 690 10.15 15.43 28.36
CA GLN A 690 9.13 14.76 27.56
C GLN A 690 9.58 14.51 26.11
N LEU A 691 10.23 15.49 25.49
CA LEU A 691 10.79 15.37 24.14
C LEU A 691 11.83 14.23 24.09
N LEU A 692 12.81 14.25 24.98
CA LEU A 692 13.90 13.28 24.98
C LEU A 692 13.43 11.88 25.37
N SER A 693 12.48 11.75 26.32
CA SER A 693 11.92 10.45 26.68
C SER A 693 11.09 9.85 25.55
N ALA A 694 10.24 10.64 24.89
CA ALA A 694 9.44 10.19 23.76
C ALA A 694 10.31 9.79 22.57
N HIS A 695 11.32 10.59 22.22
CA HIS A 695 12.26 10.26 21.15
C HIS A 695 13.07 8.99 21.46
N LYS A 696 13.52 8.81 22.70
CA LYS A 696 14.21 7.59 23.13
C LYS A 696 13.31 6.36 23.02
N ALA A 697 12.04 6.46 23.42
CA ALA A 697 11.08 5.38 23.28
C ALA A 697 10.82 5.05 21.80
N LEU A 698 10.68 6.07 20.94
CA LEU A 698 10.49 5.90 19.50
C LEU A 698 11.68 5.20 18.85
N SER A 699 12.90 5.65 19.18
CA SER A 699 14.13 5.02 18.70
C SER A 699 14.20 3.54 19.11
N ARG A 700 13.90 3.21 20.37
CA ARG A 700 13.84 1.82 20.85
C ARG A 700 12.78 1.00 20.11
N LEU A 701 11.61 1.58 19.87
CA LEU A 701 10.49 0.93 19.21
C LEU A 701 10.82 0.57 17.76
N ILE A 702 11.47 1.47 17.02
CA ILE A 702 11.91 1.24 15.63
C ILE A 702 12.95 0.11 15.57
N THR A 703 13.87 0.01 16.54
CA THR A 703 14.88 -1.06 16.58
C THR A 703 14.27 -2.47 16.71
N THR A 704 13.02 -2.59 17.17
CA THR A 704 12.34 -3.90 17.23
C THR A 704 12.04 -4.49 15.84
N ARG A 705 12.25 -3.72 14.77
CA ARG A 705 11.91 -4.07 13.39
C ARG A 705 13.10 -3.97 12.45
N LYS A 706 13.63 -5.12 12.04
CA LYS A 706 14.71 -5.18 11.03
C LYS A 706 14.31 -4.54 9.70
N ASP A 707 13.05 -4.67 9.29
CA ASP A 707 12.54 -4.11 8.04
C ASP A 707 12.41 -2.58 8.03
N MET A 708 12.75 -1.91 9.14
CA MET A 708 12.89 -0.46 9.27
C MET A 708 14.36 0.01 9.34
N CYS A 709 15.33 -0.91 9.20
CA CYS A 709 16.75 -0.59 9.12
C CYS A 709 17.13 -0.26 7.67
N LEU A 710 17.70 0.92 7.46
CA LEU A 710 18.12 1.40 6.13
C LEU A 710 19.53 0.90 5.77
N ASP A 711 20.45 0.85 6.73
CA ASP A 711 21.85 0.49 6.47
C ASP A 711 21.99 -0.97 6.02
N ASP A 712 21.14 -1.89 6.50
CA ASP A 712 21.09 -3.27 5.99
C ASP A 712 20.76 -3.29 4.49
N ALA A 713 19.78 -2.48 4.05
CA ALA A 713 19.40 -2.36 2.66
C ALA A 713 20.50 -1.66 1.83
N ILE A 714 21.19 -0.67 2.40
CA ILE A 714 22.34 0.01 1.76
C ILE A 714 23.49 -0.97 1.56
N LEU A 715 23.87 -1.74 2.59
CA LEU A 715 24.97 -2.70 2.53
C LEU A 715 24.70 -3.77 1.47
N GLU A 716 23.48 -4.30 1.42
CA GLU A 716 23.09 -5.28 0.41
C GLU A 716 23.12 -4.68 -1.01
N ALA A 717 22.53 -3.49 -1.20
CA ALA A 717 22.48 -2.84 -2.50
C ALA A 717 23.86 -2.44 -3.01
N THR A 718 24.74 -1.95 -2.14
CA THR A 718 26.11 -1.54 -2.50
C THR A 718 27.07 -2.72 -2.68
N ALA A 719 26.79 -3.88 -2.06
CA ALA A 719 27.55 -5.12 -2.31
C ALA A 719 27.24 -5.74 -3.68
N THR A 720 26.19 -5.30 -4.35
CA THR A 720 25.84 -5.77 -5.69
C THR A 720 26.95 -5.40 -6.68
N LYS A 721 27.44 -6.39 -7.43
CA LYS A 721 28.52 -6.19 -8.41
C LYS A 721 28.17 -5.07 -9.40
N GLY A 722 29.03 -4.05 -9.50
CA GLY A 722 28.84 -2.91 -10.38
C GLY A 722 27.86 -1.85 -9.86
N ALA A 723 27.44 -1.93 -8.58
CA ALA A 723 26.79 -0.82 -7.90
C ALA A 723 27.74 0.38 -7.82
N ASN A 724 27.18 1.58 -7.92
CA ASN A 724 27.95 2.81 -7.87
C ASN A 724 28.36 3.16 -6.43
N LYS A 725 29.56 3.72 -6.27
CA LYS A 725 30.09 4.18 -4.96
C LYS A 725 29.22 5.24 -4.27
N LEU A 726 28.40 5.97 -5.01
CA LEU A 726 27.49 7.00 -4.49
C LEU A 726 26.10 6.47 -4.15
N LEU A 727 25.80 5.18 -4.36
CA LEU A 727 24.48 4.61 -4.11
C LEU A 727 24.08 4.76 -2.63
N ALA A 728 24.98 4.48 -1.70
CA ALA A 728 24.74 4.69 -0.27
C ALA A 728 24.38 6.15 0.04
N GLN A 729 25.12 7.09 -0.55
CA GLN A 729 24.86 8.52 -0.41
C GLN A 729 23.48 8.90 -0.97
N ALA A 730 23.13 8.42 -2.16
CA ALA A 730 21.83 8.68 -2.78
C ALA A 730 20.65 8.13 -1.96
N ILE A 731 20.82 6.97 -1.33
CA ILE A 731 19.82 6.38 -0.44
C ILE A 731 19.64 7.25 0.82
N ARG A 732 20.76 7.67 1.46
CA ARG A 732 20.73 8.53 2.65
C ARG A 732 20.19 9.93 2.35
N GLU A 733 20.49 10.48 1.17
CA GLU A 733 19.95 11.75 0.70
C GLU A 733 18.42 11.71 0.65
N GLN A 734 17.84 10.69 0.01
CA GLN A 734 16.37 10.53 -0.09
C GLN A 734 15.69 10.28 1.26
N GLN A 735 16.38 9.61 2.17
CA GLN A 735 15.94 9.40 3.56
C GLN A 735 16.42 10.52 4.49
N SER A 736 16.36 11.77 4.02
CA SER A 736 16.70 12.96 4.80
C SER A 736 15.73 14.13 4.53
N PRO A 737 15.65 15.12 5.45
CA PRO A 737 14.87 16.34 5.26
C PRO A 737 15.34 17.20 4.08
N LEU A 738 16.55 16.96 3.55
CA LEU A 738 17.11 17.73 2.43
C LEU A 738 16.53 17.31 1.08
N PHE A 739 15.96 16.11 0.98
CA PHE A 739 15.34 15.64 -0.24
C PHE A 739 13.90 16.14 -0.34
N ASN A 740 13.69 17.15 -1.18
CA ASN A 740 12.38 17.77 -1.44
C ASN A 740 11.63 18.09 -0.13
N ASP A 741 12.32 18.73 0.80
CA ASP A 741 11.83 19.06 2.14
C ASP A 741 11.28 17.85 2.94
N GLY A 742 11.95 16.71 2.83
CA GLY A 742 11.56 15.47 3.51
C GLY A 742 10.39 14.75 2.86
N TYR A 743 10.21 14.89 1.54
CA TYR A 743 9.13 14.26 0.79
C TYR A 743 9.10 12.73 0.90
N ALA A 744 10.26 12.10 1.07
CA ALA A 744 10.44 10.65 1.15
C ALA A 744 11.04 10.16 2.47
N LEU A 745 11.00 11.00 3.49
CA LEU A 745 11.48 10.67 4.82
C LEU A 745 10.57 9.63 5.47
N THR A 746 11.15 8.51 5.90
CA THR A 746 10.46 7.45 6.64
C THR A 746 11.14 7.17 7.97
N ASP A 747 10.46 6.46 8.88
CA ASP A 747 11.05 6.07 10.17
C ASP A 747 12.11 5.01 9.95
N THR A 748 13.37 5.46 9.93
CA THR A 748 14.52 4.57 9.88
C THR A 748 15.33 4.69 11.17
N LEU A 749 15.94 3.58 11.58
CA LEU A 749 16.76 3.53 12.79
C LEU A 749 17.89 4.59 12.72
N GLU A 750 18.52 4.68 11.56
CA GLU A 750 19.62 5.56 11.22
C GLU A 750 19.22 7.03 11.35
N TYR A 751 18.05 7.39 10.82
CA TYR A 751 17.54 8.75 10.89
C TYR A 751 17.34 9.21 12.34
N HIS A 752 16.68 8.41 13.17
CA HIS A 752 16.42 8.80 14.56
C HIS A 752 17.70 8.89 15.39
N GLN A 753 18.60 7.93 15.22
CA GLN A 753 19.84 7.88 16.01
C GLN A 753 20.85 8.96 15.61
N GLN A 754 20.99 9.22 14.31
CA GLN A 754 22.08 10.06 13.80
C GLN A 754 21.64 11.48 13.43
N VAL A 755 20.36 11.68 13.07
CA VAL A 755 19.85 12.96 12.57
C VAL A 755 18.90 13.62 13.57
N ALA A 756 17.78 12.97 13.88
CA ALA A 756 16.75 13.57 14.72
C ALA A 756 17.24 13.90 16.13
N SER A 757 18.02 13.00 16.74
CA SER A 757 18.63 13.22 18.07
C SER A 757 19.41 14.54 18.15
N ARG A 758 20.21 14.85 17.12
CA ARG A 758 21.03 16.07 17.04
C ARG A 758 20.16 17.30 16.81
N GLN A 759 19.15 17.19 15.94
CA GLN A 759 18.21 18.28 15.67
C GLN A 759 17.47 18.70 16.95
N PHE A 760 16.99 17.74 17.74
CA PHE A 760 16.36 18.05 19.03
C PHE A 760 17.32 18.70 20.01
N GLN A 761 18.57 18.24 20.08
CA GLN A 761 19.57 18.87 20.92
C GLN A 761 19.85 20.32 20.51
N GLN A 762 19.95 20.62 19.21
CA GLN A 762 20.17 21.98 18.70
C GLN A 762 19.03 22.94 19.07
N VAL A 763 17.78 22.48 19.01
CA VAL A 763 16.62 23.28 19.40
C VAL A 763 16.61 23.54 20.91
N LEU A 764 16.95 22.53 21.71
CA LEU A 764 17.07 22.68 23.17
C LEU A 764 18.20 23.65 23.55
N ASP A 765 19.35 23.55 22.89
CA ASP A 765 20.49 24.44 23.12
C ASP A 765 20.15 25.89 22.74
N TYR A 766 19.44 26.08 21.62
CA TYR A 766 18.90 27.39 21.25
C TYR A 766 17.94 27.92 22.32
N ALA A 767 16.98 27.12 22.79
CA ALA A 767 16.05 27.55 23.82
C ALA A 767 16.75 27.95 25.12
N LYS A 768 17.74 27.14 25.56
CA LYS A 768 18.55 27.43 26.76
C LYS A 768 19.32 28.75 26.62
N ARG A 769 19.89 29.04 25.45
CA ARG A 769 20.58 30.32 25.18
C ARG A 769 19.61 31.50 25.24
N GLU A 770 18.47 31.43 24.56
CA GLU A 770 17.50 32.54 24.53
C GLU A 770 16.88 32.83 25.90
N LEU A 771 16.61 31.80 26.72
CA LEU A 771 16.16 32.02 28.11
C LEU A 771 17.26 32.59 29.01
N GLY A 772 18.53 32.46 28.62
CA GLY A 772 19.64 33.09 29.33
C GLY A 772 19.64 34.61 29.19
N THR A 773 19.47 35.09 27.95
CA THR A 773 19.52 36.51 27.57
C THR A 773 18.58 36.76 26.38
N PRO A 774 17.27 36.97 26.60
CA PRO A 774 16.29 37.03 25.51
C PRO A 774 16.55 38.22 24.58
N THR A 775 16.63 37.96 23.29
CA THR A 775 16.76 39.00 22.26
C THR A 775 15.39 39.41 21.71
N ALA A 776 15.29 40.61 21.12
CA ALA A 776 14.09 41.06 20.42
C ALA A 776 13.90 40.40 19.04
N GLU A 777 14.84 39.54 18.62
CA GLU A 777 14.78 38.84 17.34
C GLU A 777 13.64 37.81 17.32
N ALA A 778 13.04 37.60 16.14
CA ALA A 778 12.03 36.58 15.96
C ALA A 778 12.60 35.18 16.28
N VAL A 779 11.76 34.30 16.82
CA VAL A 779 12.14 32.89 17.00
C VAL A 779 12.30 32.28 15.61
N PRO A 780 13.47 31.69 15.26
CA PRO A 780 13.65 31.01 13.99
C PRO A 780 12.59 29.94 13.79
N GLY A 781 12.13 29.78 12.54
CA GLY A 781 11.31 28.64 12.15
C GLY A 781 12.08 27.33 12.33
N TRP A 782 11.34 26.23 12.52
CA TRP A 782 11.91 24.89 12.67
C TRP A 782 12.87 24.54 11.53
N GLU A 783 12.62 25.02 10.31
CA GLU A 783 13.46 24.80 9.13
C GLU A 783 14.95 25.16 9.33
N THR A 784 15.25 26.11 10.22
CA THR A 784 16.61 26.61 10.46
C THR A 784 17.50 25.55 11.10
N PHE A 785 16.93 24.67 11.94
CA PHE A 785 17.68 23.65 12.67
C PHE A 785 17.90 22.36 11.86
N PHE A 786 17.14 22.15 10.77
CA PHE A 786 17.17 20.89 10.03
C PHE A 786 18.35 20.72 9.06
N ARG A 787 18.82 21.80 8.43
CA ARG A 787 19.82 21.69 7.35
C ARG A 787 21.19 21.21 7.81
N GLN A 788 21.69 21.71 8.94
CA GLN A 788 23.06 21.41 9.40
C GLN A 788 23.27 19.94 9.83
N GLY A 789 22.27 19.31 10.44
CA GLY A 789 22.36 17.91 10.88
C GLY A 789 22.25 16.91 9.73
N ALA A 790 21.45 17.23 8.71
CA ALA A 790 21.21 16.35 7.58
C ALA A 790 22.42 16.27 6.61
N GLU A 791 23.16 17.38 6.44
CA GLU A 791 24.38 17.40 5.59
C GLU A 791 25.46 16.44 6.11
N GLN A 792 25.66 16.36 7.44
CA GLN A 792 26.65 15.46 8.04
C GLN A 792 26.28 13.97 7.89
N TYR A 793 24.98 13.64 7.93
CA TYR A 793 24.47 12.29 7.75
C TYR A 793 24.69 11.75 6.34
N ILE A 794 24.59 12.63 5.35
CA ILE A 794 24.82 12.27 3.94
C ILE A 794 26.29 11.93 3.69
N GLU A 795 27.23 12.70 4.26
CA GLU A 795 28.64 12.61 3.90
C GLU A 795 29.46 11.62 4.75
N LYS A 796 29.15 11.43 6.05
CA LYS A 796 30.10 10.82 7.01
C LYS A 796 29.45 10.01 8.15
N SER A 797 28.34 9.30 7.91
CA SER A 797 27.81 8.40 8.94
C SER A 797 28.40 6.99 8.88
N ASP A 798 28.95 6.56 10.02
CA ASP A 798 29.23 5.15 10.27
C ASP A 798 27.92 4.34 10.17
N PRO A 799 27.95 3.11 9.63
CA PRO A 799 26.78 2.25 9.60
C PRO A 799 26.23 2.03 11.02
N VAL A 800 24.92 2.20 11.19
CA VAL A 800 24.22 1.73 12.37
C VAL A 800 24.02 0.23 12.24
N ALA A 801 24.84 -0.54 12.96
CA ALA A 801 24.63 -1.98 13.02
C ALA A 801 23.29 -2.30 13.68
N TYR A 802 22.45 -3.06 12.98
CA TYR A 802 21.19 -3.54 13.55
C TYR A 802 21.44 -4.39 14.79
N ASP A 803 20.91 -3.96 15.94
CA ASP A 803 21.03 -4.71 17.20
C ASP A 803 20.01 -5.86 17.25
N LYS A 804 20.46 -7.06 16.88
CA LYS A 804 19.66 -8.30 16.98
C LYS A 804 19.17 -8.62 18.39
N LYS A 805 19.79 -8.07 19.45
CA LYS A 805 19.27 -8.25 20.82
C LYS A 805 18.07 -7.35 21.08
N ALA A 806 18.06 -6.15 20.52
CA ALA A 806 16.93 -5.24 20.62
C ALA A 806 15.69 -5.77 19.88
N GLU A 807 15.85 -6.52 18.79
CA GLU A 807 14.76 -7.26 18.11
C GLU A 807 13.97 -8.18 19.05
N LYS A 808 14.63 -8.72 20.09
CA LYS A 808 14.00 -9.62 21.07
C LYS A 808 13.17 -8.88 22.12
N THR A 809 13.26 -7.56 22.20
CA THR A 809 12.48 -6.76 23.14
C THR A 809 11.12 -6.46 22.52
N PRO A 810 10.00 -6.94 23.09
CA PRO A 810 8.68 -6.67 22.52
C PRO A 810 8.33 -5.18 22.52
N ALA A 811 7.66 -4.71 21.47
CA ALA A 811 7.14 -3.35 21.37
C ALA A 811 6.19 -3.04 22.55
N SER A 812 5.40 -4.04 22.96
CA SER A 812 4.53 -3.93 24.13
C SER A 812 5.27 -3.58 25.42
N THR A 813 6.47 -4.13 25.63
CA THR A 813 7.28 -3.83 26.82
C THR A 813 7.79 -2.39 26.78
N ILE A 814 8.31 -1.93 25.64
CA ILE A 814 8.84 -0.56 25.49
C ILE A 814 7.74 0.48 25.72
N LEU A 815 6.55 0.26 25.16
CA LEU A 815 5.43 1.18 25.29
C LEU A 815 4.84 1.18 26.70
N GLN A 816 4.80 0.02 27.36
CA GLN A 816 4.36 -0.08 28.75
C GLN A 816 5.32 0.70 29.69
N GLU A 817 6.62 0.44 29.61
CA GLU A 817 7.64 1.18 30.37
C GLU A 817 7.52 2.70 30.14
N PHE A 818 7.28 3.11 28.89
CA PHE A 818 7.14 4.52 28.56
C PHE A 818 5.92 5.14 29.24
N LEU A 819 4.74 4.51 29.15
CA LEU A 819 3.51 5.02 29.77
C LEU A 819 3.62 5.08 31.30
N GLU A 820 4.21 4.07 31.93
CA GLU A 820 4.44 4.03 33.38
C GLU A 820 5.43 5.10 33.87
N SER A 821 6.40 5.47 33.03
CA SER A 821 7.41 6.50 33.36
C SER A 821 6.98 7.94 33.04
N ALA A 822 5.94 8.09 32.22
CA ALA A 822 5.42 9.37 31.75
C ALA A 822 4.29 9.92 32.65
N GLU A 823 3.61 9.03 33.36
CA GLU A 823 2.76 9.35 34.53
C GLU A 823 3.61 9.75 35.74
#